data_AF-A0A6J6QP69-F1
#
_entry.id   AF-A0A6J6QP69-F1
#
_cell.length_a   1.000
_cell.length_b   1.000
_cell.length_c   1.000
_cell.angle_alpha   90.00
_cell.angle_beta   90.00
_cell.angle_gamma   90.00
#
_symmetry.space_group_name_H-M   'P 1'
#
loop_
_entity.id
_entity.type
_entity.pdbx_description
1 polymer ?
#
loop_
_entity_poly.entity_id
_entity_poly.type
_entity_poly.pdbx_seq_one_letter_code
_entity_poly.pdbx_strand_id
1 'polypeptide(L)'
;MLRLDAPLDELMARARSIRDDSFGVRVTYSPKVFIPLTMLCRDRCGYCTFAQPPARLESPYLSPSQVRALAVAGARVGCHEALFTLGEAPEDRYPIAAQWLADNGYSSTIDYVAAMAQLVLDETGLLPHANAGALPADQLAQLRKVSPSQGAMVESLRADLECHRGAPDKTPERRLATLESAGELAIPFTTGILVGIGENRSDRIEALEAIAASHLRHGHVQEVIVQNFLPKEGTAMHSAPACPSDVYLDAIALARLILPPDIHLQAPPNLSDDFGVLLDAGIDDWGGVSPVTADHVNPERPWPDLDRLRTVTEAKGFELAPRLTVHPEFVRNDTKWIDEGLRFSVMDRSDADGLARDDPGAVFVQSLKPAAPEQVDDGVEVLQIGPRSTIWSAGSRISPPALVPAEGRATGAVAEVIAGVRLGQEPGLDEIVTLFGARGPNFAAVTQLADELRQDAVGDTVTWVHNRNINYTNVCTFKCKFCGFSKGPLSLNLRGTPYLLTLDDIATRSREAADLGATEVCLQGGIHPDFDGNYYIDVARAVSEAVPEIHIHGFTALEVTEGARRLDEPLDSYLRRLKDAGLKTLPGTAAEILDDEIRAIICSDKITTEEWLEAHRTAHSVGLRSNITIMFGSVERPIHWARHIVRTRDLQKETGGFTEFVPLPFVHMATPLYLQKKARRGPTFRETMLMHAIPRIAYRGLIDNIQASWVKLGAHGSRQALQAGANDLGGTLMDENISRAAGADHGQGMEPTDFAELVAPIGRTAVQRTTLYGRLAGV
;
A
#
# COMPACT_ATOMS: atom_id res chain seq x y z
N MET A 1 -31.26 10.29 -21.95
CA MET A 1 -32.30 9.53 -21.23
C MET A 1 -31.98 8.06 -21.41
N LEU A 2 -31.51 7.40 -20.35
CA LEU A 2 -31.12 5.97 -20.41
C LEU A 2 -32.35 5.15 -20.76
N ARG A 3 -32.29 4.41 -21.88
CA ARG A 3 -33.38 3.52 -22.31
C ARG A 3 -33.22 2.20 -21.54
N LEU A 4 -33.84 2.13 -20.37
CA LEU A 4 -33.76 0.96 -19.48
C LEU A 4 -34.61 -0.23 -19.98
N ASP A 5 -35.43 -0.05 -21.01
CA ASP A 5 -36.25 -1.12 -21.63
C ASP A 5 -35.57 -1.79 -22.84
N ALA A 6 -34.24 -1.73 -22.91
CA ALA A 6 -33.47 -2.36 -23.97
C ALA A 6 -33.32 -3.89 -23.74
N PRO A 7 -33.01 -4.68 -24.78
CA PRO A 7 -32.64 -6.09 -24.62
C PRO A 7 -31.44 -6.28 -23.67
N LEU A 8 -31.39 -7.42 -22.98
CA LEU A 8 -30.36 -7.72 -21.97
C LEU A 8 -28.93 -7.51 -22.48
N ASP A 9 -28.61 -7.99 -23.68
CA ASP A 9 -27.28 -7.84 -24.27
C ASP A 9 -26.87 -6.37 -24.45
N GLU A 10 -27.82 -5.50 -24.79
CA GLU A 10 -27.60 -4.05 -24.93
C GLU A 10 -27.41 -3.38 -23.57
N LEU A 11 -28.17 -3.81 -22.55
CA LEU A 11 -28.00 -3.32 -21.17
C LEU A 11 -26.62 -3.71 -20.63
N MET A 12 -26.24 -4.99 -20.77
CA MET A 12 -24.93 -5.49 -20.35
C MET A 12 -23.79 -4.79 -21.08
N ALA A 13 -23.90 -4.57 -22.40
CA ALA A 13 -22.88 -3.83 -23.16
C ALA A 13 -22.67 -2.40 -22.64
N ARG A 14 -23.75 -1.69 -22.31
CA ARG A 14 -23.65 -0.35 -21.72
C ARG A 14 -23.09 -0.39 -20.31
N ALA A 15 -23.53 -1.34 -19.49
CA ALA A 15 -23.01 -1.52 -18.13
C ALA A 15 -21.50 -1.80 -18.14
N ARG A 16 -21.01 -2.65 -19.06
CA ARG A 16 -19.57 -2.88 -19.27
C ARG A 16 -18.82 -1.59 -19.60
N SER A 17 -19.34 -0.80 -20.55
CA SER A 17 -18.71 0.47 -20.92
C SER A 17 -18.56 1.41 -19.72
N ILE A 18 -19.63 1.59 -18.92
CA ILE A 18 -19.58 2.45 -17.73
C ILE A 18 -18.55 1.94 -16.73
N ARG A 19 -18.50 0.62 -16.50
CA ARG A 19 -17.49 0.02 -15.62
C ARG A 19 -16.08 0.28 -16.15
N ASP A 20 -15.82 -0.01 -17.42
CA ASP A 20 -14.49 0.12 -18.02
C ASP A 20 -14.01 1.58 -18.00
N ASP A 21 -14.91 2.54 -18.24
CA ASP A 21 -14.62 3.97 -18.16
C ASP A 21 -14.30 4.43 -16.73
N SER A 22 -14.89 3.79 -15.72
CA SER A 22 -14.80 4.22 -14.30
C SER A 22 -13.68 3.50 -13.54
N PHE A 23 -13.49 2.21 -13.78
CA PHE A 23 -12.59 1.34 -13.02
C PHE A 23 -11.49 0.70 -13.88
N GLY A 24 -11.53 0.91 -15.20
CA GLY A 24 -10.58 0.34 -16.12
C GLY A 24 -10.60 -1.19 -16.10
N VAL A 25 -9.41 -1.78 -16.05
CA VAL A 25 -9.23 -3.23 -16.03
C VAL A 25 -9.17 -3.82 -14.62
N ARG A 26 -9.39 -3.02 -13.57
CA ARG A 26 -9.27 -3.48 -12.19
C ARG A 26 -10.58 -4.12 -11.73
N VAL A 27 -10.47 -5.32 -11.15
CA VAL A 27 -11.56 -5.99 -10.45
C VAL A 27 -11.10 -6.31 -9.03
N THR A 28 -11.87 -5.87 -8.04
CA THR A 28 -11.48 -6.01 -6.63
C THR A 28 -12.17 -7.18 -5.93
N TYR A 29 -11.61 -7.58 -4.80
CA TYR A 29 -12.24 -8.50 -3.85
C TYR A 29 -11.73 -8.18 -2.44
N SER A 30 -12.51 -8.49 -1.40
CA SER A 30 -12.05 -8.34 -0.01
C SER A 30 -11.63 -9.71 0.56
N PRO A 31 -10.34 -9.93 0.84
CA PRO A 31 -9.91 -11.11 1.60
C PRO A 31 -10.45 -11.00 3.04
N LYS A 32 -11.45 -11.79 3.39
CA LYS A 32 -12.15 -11.66 4.67
C LYS A 32 -12.19 -12.94 5.50
N VAL A 33 -12.35 -12.77 6.80
CA VAL A 33 -12.83 -13.82 7.70
C VAL A 33 -14.25 -13.51 8.13
N PHE A 34 -15.11 -14.52 8.09
CA PHE A 34 -16.51 -14.41 8.47
C PHE A 34 -16.68 -14.72 9.96
N ILE A 35 -17.24 -13.79 10.72
CA ILE A 35 -17.49 -13.94 12.16
C ILE A 35 -19.00 -13.88 12.39
N PRO A 36 -19.69 -15.04 12.46
CA PRO A 36 -21.12 -15.11 12.72
C PRO A 36 -21.37 -14.94 14.22
N LEU A 37 -21.27 -13.71 14.71
CA LEU A 37 -21.24 -13.40 16.15
C LEU A 37 -22.48 -13.94 16.87
N THR A 38 -23.64 -13.89 16.22
CA THR A 38 -24.85 -14.59 16.64
C THR A 38 -25.67 -15.00 15.42
N MET A 39 -26.26 -16.19 15.49
CA MET A 39 -27.25 -16.65 14.52
C MET A 39 -28.69 -16.46 15.05
N LEU A 40 -28.88 -15.84 16.20
CA LEU A 40 -30.21 -15.44 16.66
C LEU A 40 -30.63 -14.15 15.95
N CYS A 41 -31.90 -14.04 15.59
CA CYS A 41 -32.46 -12.86 14.94
C CYS A 41 -33.90 -12.61 15.38
N ARG A 42 -34.29 -11.36 15.59
CA ARG A 42 -35.70 -10.99 15.79
C ARG A 42 -36.53 -11.30 14.54
N ASP A 43 -35.99 -11.01 13.37
CA ASP A 43 -36.66 -11.20 12.09
C ASP A 43 -36.91 -12.68 11.74
N ARG A 44 -37.91 -12.90 10.87
CA ARG A 44 -38.26 -14.20 10.28
C ARG A 44 -38.32 -14.12 8.76
N CYS A 45 -37.20 -13.80 8.12
CA CYS A 45 -37.15 -13.76 6.66
C CYS A 45 -37.40 -15.16 6.07
N GLY A 46 -38.32 -15.25 5.10
CA GLY A 46 -38.74 -16.51 4.49
C GLY A 46 -37.66 -17.21 3.68
N TYR A 47 -36.61 -16.49 3.25
CA TYR A 47 -35.47 -17.01 2.49
C TYR A 47 -34.22 -17.32 3.35
N CYS A 48 -34.21 -16.95 4.63
CA CYS A 48 -32.99 -16.92 5.44
C CYS A 48 -32.72 -18.24 6.17
N THR A 49 -31.55 -18.83 5.92
CA THR A 49 -31.02 -20.00 6.67
C THR A 49 -30.06 -19.59 7.78
N PHE A 50 -29.54 -18.37 7.76
CA PHE A 50 -28.59 -17.87 8.75
C PHE A 50 -29.22 -17.76 10.15
N ALA A 51 -30.45 -17.26 10.22
CA ALA A 51 -31.17 -17.13 11.49
C ALA A 51 -31.63 -18.50 12.01
N GLN A 52 -31.20 -18.87 13.22
CA GLN A 52 -31.52 -20.12 13.87
C GLN A 52 -32.26 -19.90 15.19
N PRO A 53 -33.19 -20.79 15.58
CA PRO A 53 -33.79 -20.74 16.90
C PRO A 53 -32.77 -21.17 17.98
N PRO A 54 -32.90 -20.68 19.24
CA PRO A 54 -31.98 -21.02 20.33
C PRO A 54 -31.77 -22.52 20.53
N ALA A 55 -32.79 -23.35 20.29
CA ALA A 55 -32.71 -24.80 20.43
C ALA A 55 -31.71 -25.49 19.47
N ARG A 56 -31.23 -24.80 18.43
CA ARG A 56 -30.24 -25.31 17.48
C ARG A 56 -28.83 -24.76 17.73
N LEU A 57 -28.65 -23.90 18.74
CA LEU A 57 -27.39 -23.25 19.04
C LEU A 57 -26.88 -23.72 20.41
N GLU A 58 -25.57 -23.94 20.50
CA GLU A 58 -24.91 -24.25 21.78
C GLU A 58 -24.85 -23.02 22.70
N SER A 59 -24.70 -21.82 22.11
CA SER A 59 -24.65 -20.53 22.81
C SER A 59 -25.35 -19.45 21.99
N PRO A 60 -26.01 -18.46 22.60
CA PRO A 60 -26.62 -17.33 21.91
C PRO A 60 -25.61 -16.49 21.08
N TYR A 61 -24.37 -16.37 21.57
CA TYR A 61 -23.29 -15.63 20.90
C TYR A 61 -21.98 -16.43 20.93
N LEU A 62 -21.11 -16.18 19.95
CA LEU A 62 -19.71 -16.61 20.03
C LEU A 62 -19.01 -15.93 21.20
N SER A 63 -18.18 -16.67 21.93
CA SER A 63 -17.38 -16.11 23.02
C SER A 63 -16.19 -15.30 22.49
N PRO A 64 -15.57 -14.41 23.31
CA PRO A 64 -14.39 -13.65 22.90
C PRO A 64 -13.23 -14.52 22.40
N SER A 65 -13.04 -15.71 22.99
CA SER A 65 -11.98 -16.64 22.57
C SER A 65 -12.27 -17.27 21.20
N GLN A 66 -13.53 -17.56 20.89
CA GLN A 66 -13.96 -18.05 19.58
C GLN A 66 -13.80 -16.98 18.51
N VAL A 67 -14.26 -15.75 18.78
CA VAL A 67 -14.08 -14.59 17.90
C VAL A 67 -12.59 -14.38 17.59
N ARG A 68 -11.75 -14.35 18.63
CA ARG A 68 -10.30 -14.21 18.48
C ARG A 68 -9.70 -15.35 17.66
N ALA A 69 -10.11 -16.60 17.88
CA ALA A 69 -9.58 -17.75 17.15
C ALA A 69 -9.89 -17.64 15.65
N LEU A 70 -11.12 -17.27 15.28
CA LEU A 70 -11.49 -17.03 13.88
C LEU A 70 -10.68 -15.89 13.28
N ALA A 71 -10.61 -14.74 13.96
CA ALA A 71 -9.85 -13.58 13.49
C ALA A 71 -8.36 -13.90 13.28
N VAL A 72 -7.73 -14.62 14.22
CA VAL A 72 -6.33 -15.06 14.08
C VAL A 72 -6.16 -16.01 12.90
N ALA A 73 -7.10 -16.94 12.68
CA ALA A 73 -7.06 -17.83 11.53
C ALA A 73 -7.14 -17.05 10.20
N GLY A 74 -8.04 -16.06 10.11
CA GLY A 74 -8.13 -15.15 8.96
C GLY A 74 -6.85 -14.36 8.72
N ALA A 75 -6.32 -13.71 9.76
CA ALA A 75 -5.10 -12.91 9.67
C ALA A 75 -3.90 -13.74 9.19
N ARG A 76 -3.78 -15.00 9.65
CA ARG A 76 -2.69 -15.90 9.26
C ARG A 76 -2.64 -16.25 7.78
N VAL A 77 -3.76 -16.20 7.10
CA VAL A 77 -3.85 -16.48 5.65
C VAL A 77 -4.02 -15.22 4.81
N GLY A 78 -3.71 -14.05 5.38
CA GLY A 78 -3.70 -12.78 4.64
C GLY A 78 -5.08 -12.11 4.50
N CYS A 79 -6.03 -12.40 5.38
CA CYS A 79 -7.27 -11.59 5.41
C CYS A 79 -6.97 -10.14 5.83
N HIS A 80 -7.77 -9.22 5.30
CA HIS A 80 -7.77 -7.80 5.68
C HIS A 80 -9.03 -7.39 6.43
N GLU A 81 -10.15 -8.05 6.14
CA GLU A 81 -11.44 -7.77 6.71
C GLU A 81 -11.87 -8.83 7.72
N ALA A 82 -12.48 -8.39 8.82
CA ALA A 82 -13.25 -9.23 9.72
C ALA A 82 -14.74 -8.86 9.58
N LEU A 83 -15.48 -9.67 8.83
CA LEU A 83 -16.89 -9.44 8.58
C LEU A 83 -17.70 -9.96 9.76
N PHE A 84 -18.21 -9.05 10.58
CA PHE A 84 -19.19 -9.36 11.60
C PHE A 84 -20.57 -9.48 10.95
N THR A 85 -21.16 -10.65 11.09
CA THR A 85 -22.55 -10.91 10.69
C THR A 85 -23.34 -11.38 11.88
N LEU A 86 -24.59 -10.93 11.95
CA LEU A 86 -25.46 -11.18 13.07
C LEU A 86 -26.93 -11.02 12.63
N GLY A 87 -27.83 -11.62 13.41
CA GLY A 87 -29.24 -11.24 13.33
C GLY A 87 -29.53 -9.94 14.07
N GLU A 88 -30.65 -9.32 13.71
CA GLU A 88 -31.06 -8.01 14.22
C GLU A 88 -31.78 -8.15 15.56
N ALA A 89 -31.31 -7.39 16.57
CA ALA A 89 -31.86 -7.29 17.92
C ALA A 89 -32.43 -8.61 18.51
N PRO A 90 -31.67 -9.73 18.51
CA PRO A 90 -32.17 -11.02 19.03
C PRO A 90 -32.66 -10.96 20.48
N GLU A 91 -32.09 -10.06 21.29
CA GLU A 91 -32.47 -9.81 22.68
C GLU A 91 -33.94 -9.40 22.86
N ASP A 92 -34.54 -8.74 21.88
CA ASP A 92 -35.93 -8.29 21.93
C ASP A 92 -36.92 -9.44 21.71
N ARG A 93 -36.47 -10.55 21.12
CA ARG A 93 -37.28 -11.74 20.85
C ARG A 93 -36.96 -12.90 21.77
N TYR A 94 -35.70 -13.05 22.17
CA TYR A 94 -35.19 -14.22 22.88
C TYR A 94 -34.66 -13.81 24.26
N PRO A 95 -35.37 -14.12 25.35
CA PRO A 95 -34.90 -13.81 26.71
C PRO A 95 -33.52 -14.38 27.04
N ILE A 96 -33.16 -15.53 26.45
CA ILE A 96 -31.83 -16.14 26.62
C ILE A 96 -30.71 -15.26 26.04
N ALA A 97 -30.98 -14.50 24.96
CA ALA A 97 -30.01 -13.58 24.39
C ALA A 97 -29.83 -12.35 25.29
N ALA A 98 -30.93 -11.78 25.80
CA ALA A 98 -30.89 -10.68 26.75
C ALA A 98 -30.17 -11.05 28.06
N GLN A 99 -30.48 -12.23 28.61
CA GLN A 99 -29.82 -12.74 29.82
C GLN A 99 -28.32 -12.96 29.59
N TRP A 100 -27.94 -13.57 28.46
CA TRP A 100 -26.54 -13.79 28.13
C TRP A 100 -25.76 -12.48 28.03
N LEU A 101 -26.32 -11.45 27.39
CA LEU A 101 -25.69 -10.14 27.30
C LEU A 101 -25.48 -9.53 28.70
N ALA A 102 -26.52 -9.54 29.54
CA ALA A 102 -26.44 -9.03 30.91
C ALA A 102 -25.40 -9.78 31.76
N ASP A 103 -25.37 -11.11 31.69
CA ASP A 103 -24.41 -11.96 32.42
C ASP A 103 -22.96 -11.69 31.99
N ASN A 104 -22.76 -11.22 30.75
CA ASN A 104 -21.45 -10.86 30.19
C ASN A 104 -21.16 -9.35 30.24
N GLY A 105 -22.03 -8.55 30.86
CA GLY A 105 -21.81 -7.12 31.08
C GLY A 105 -22.13 -6.20 29.89
N TYR A 106 -22.96 -6.66 28.94
CA TYR A 106 -23.38 -5.89 27.76
C TYR A 106 -24.87 -5.53 27.85
N SER A 107 -25.24 -4.33 27.39
CA SER A 107 -26.63 -3.87 27.44
C SER A 107 -27.42 -4.18 26.16
N SER A 108 -26.71 -4.40 25.05
CA SER A 108 -27.29 -4.74 23.75
C SER A 108 -26.35 -5.63 22.92
N THR A 109 -26.89 -6.23 21.87
CA THR A 109 -26.08 -6.94 20.86
C THR A 109 -25.03 -6.01 20.25
N ILE A 110 -25.35 -4.73 20.02
CA ILE A 110 -24.43 -3.77 19.40
C ILE A 110 -23.27 -3.41 20.31
N ASP A 111 -23.48 -3.32 21.63
CA ASP A 111 -22.37 -3.18 22.58
C ASP A 111 -21.40 -4.35 22.48
N TYR A 112 -21.95 -5.57 22.31
CA TYR A 112 -21.13 -6.75 22.17
C TYR A 112 -20.38 -6.80 20.84
N VAL A 113 -21.03 -6.42 19.73
CA VAL A 113 -20.37 -6.26 18.42
C VAL A 113 -19.22 -5.26 18.53
N ALA A 114 -19.44 -4.11 19.18
CA ALA A 114 -18.41 -3.09 19.34
C ALA A 114 -17.20 -3.61 20.13
N ALA A 115 -17.43 -4.33 21.23
CA ALA A 115 -16.38 -4.93 22.04
C ALA A 115 -15.59 -6.00 21.27
N MET A 116 -16.28 -6.83 20.49
CA MET A 116 -15.64 -7.89 19.70
C MET A 116 -14.90 -7.32 18.47
N ALA A 117 -15.42 -6.28 17.84
CA ALA A 117 -14.72 -5.55 16.78
C ALA A 117 -13.41 -4.92 17.31
N GLN A 118 -13.46 -4.29 18.48
CA GLN A 118 -12.27 -3.76 19.15
C GLN A 118 -11.26 -4.87 19.50
N LEU A 119 -11.72 -6.00 20.03
CA LEU A 119 -10.87 -7.17 20.30
C LEU A 119 -10.14 -7.65 19.03
N VAL A 120 -10.85 -7.74 17.91
CA VAL A 120 -10.28 -8.17 16.62
C VAL A 120 -9.23 -7.17 16.13
N LEU A 121 -9.52 -5.86 16.21
CA LEU A 121 -8.58 -4.81 15.89
C LEU A 121 -7.31 -4.92 16.73
N ASP A 122 -7.42 -5.08 18.05
CA ASP A 122 -6.26 -5.07 18.95
C ASP A 122 -5.40 -6.34 18.86
N GLU A 123 -6.03 -7.50 18.65
CA GLU A 123 -5.33 -8.79 18.64
C GLU A 123 -4.74 -9.12 17.26
N THR A 124 -5.41 -8.72 16.18
CA THR A 124 -5.09 -9.15 14.81
C THR A 124 -4.87 -8.00 13.85
N GLY A 125 -5.31 -6.79 14.20
CA GLY A 125 -5.31 -5.65 13.30
C GLY A 125 -6.31 -5.75 12.16
N LEU A 126 -7.05 -6.86 11.99
CA LEU A 126 -8.06 -6.99 10.93
C LEU A 126 -9.08 -5.87 11.05
N LEU A 127 -9.53 -5.34 9.92
CA LEU A 127 -10.47 -4.23 9.88
C LEU A 127 -11.90 -4.76 9.98
N PRO A 128 -12.66 -4.42 11.03
CA PRO A 128 -14.02 -4.90 11.17
C PRO A 128 -14.96 -4.25 10.14
N HIS A 129 -15.79 -5.08 9.52
CA HIS A 129 -16.99 -4.66 8.82
C HIS A 129 -18.20 -5.08 9.65
N ALA A 130 -19.03 -4.15 10.10
CA ALA A 130 -20.22 -4.49 10.86
C ALA A 130 -21.45 -4.56 9.94
N ASN A 131 -21.91 -5.78 9.65
CA ASN A 131 -23.19 -6.00 8.96
C ASN A 131 -24.26 -6.35 10.01
N ALA A 132 -24.78 -5.30 10.66
CA ALA A 132 -25.64 -5.39 11.83
C ALA A 132 -27.11 -5.05 11.56
N GLY A 133 -27.47 -4.86 10.28
CA GLY A 133 -28.86 -4.65 9.89
C GLY A 133 -29.36 -3.22 10.08
N ALA A 134 -30.66 -3.05 10.37
CA ALA A 134 -31.28 -1.73 10.51
C ALA A 134 -31.00 -1.13 11.90
N LEU A 135 -30.02 -0.23 11.96
CA LEU A 135 -29.60 0.44 13.19
C LEU A 135 -30.06 1.92 13.25
N PRO A 136 -30.34 2.44 14.46
CA PRO A 136 -30.46 3.87 14.70
C PRO A 136 -29.08 4.57 14.65
N ALA A 137 -29.09 5.89 14.49
CA ALA A 137 -27.90 6.70 14.26
C ALA A 137 -26.86 6.62 15.42
N ASP A 138 -27.29 6.52 16.67
CA ASP A 138 -26.40 6.41 17.83
C ASP A 138 -25.61 5.07 17.83
N GLN A 139 -26.24 3.98 17.44
CA GLN A 139 -25.60 2.67 17.30
C GLN A 139 -24.65 2.62 16.10
N LEU A 140 -25.00 3.24 14.96
CA LEU A 140 -24.08 3.42 13.83
C LEU A 140 -22.84 4.22 14.24
N ALA A 141 -23.03 5.31 15.00
CA ALA A 141 -21.95 6.15 15.50
C ALA A 141 -21.05 5.43 16.52
N GLN A 142 -21.60 4.53 17.33
CA GLN A 142 -20.83 3.66 18.21
C GLN A 142 -19.93 2.72 17.42
N LEU A 143 -20.49 2.00 16.43
CA LEU A 143 -19.75 1.06 15.61
C LEU A 143 -18.70 1.75 14.73
N ARG A 144 -18.92 2.99 14.31
CA ARG A 144 -17.97 3.78 13.50
C ARG A 144 -16.59 3.91 14.15
N LYS A 145 -16.52 3.89 15.47
CA LYS A 145 -15.25 4.00 16.23
C LYS A 145 -14.40 2.74 16.16
N VAL A 146 -15.00 1.61 15.77
CA VAL A 146 -14.37 0.28 15.78
C VAL A 146 -14.52 -0.46 14.45
N SER A 147 -15.16 0.14 13.45
CA SER A 147 -15.34 -0.43 12.11
C SER A 147 -15.16 0.66 11.05
N PRO A 148 -14.19 0.53 10.12
CA PRO A 148 -14.01 1.49 9.03
C PRO A 148 -15.18 1.54 8.06
N SER A 149 -15.94 0.46 7.95
CA SER A 149 -17.17 0.38 7.16
C SER A 149 -18.24 -0.46 7.85
N GLN A 150 -19.48 -0.22 7.44
CA GLN A 150 -20.67 -0.90 7.94
C GLN A 150 -21.57 -1.25 6.78
N GLY A 151 -22.55 -2.12 6.99
CA GLY A 151 -23.47 -2.49 5.93
C GLY A 151 -24.84 -2.94 6.40
N ALA A 152 -25.81 -2.72 5.53
CA ALA A 152 -27.16 -3.25 5.63
C ALA A 152 -27.81 -3.23 4.23
N MET A 153 -28.41 -4.36 3.83
CA MET A 153 -29.13 -4.45 2.56
C MET A 153 -30.47 -3.72 2.63
N VAL A 154 -30.81 -2.94 1.60
CA VAL A 154 -32.18 -2.42 1.39
C VAL A 154 -33.10 -3.56 0.95
N GLU A 155 -32.59 -4.48 0.13
CA GLU A 155 -33.26 -5.65 -0.44
C GLU A 155 -34.36 -5.30 -1.44
N SER A 156 -35.41 -4.60 -0.98
CA SER A 156 -36.53 -4.11 -1.78
C SER A 156 -37.28 -3.01 -0.99
N LEU A 157 -37.89 -2.06 -1.70
CA LEU A 157 -38.80 -1.06 -1.10
C LEU A 157 -40.26 -1.51 -1.10
N ARG A 158 -40.55 -2.72 -1.56
CA ARG A 158 -41.89 -3.29 -1.54
C ARG A 158 -42.25 -3.78 -0.13
N ALA A 159 -43.15 -3.07 0.54
CA ALA A 159 -43.50 -3.32 1.94
C ALA A 159 -44.32 -4.62 2.19
N ASP A 160 -45.00 -5.17 1.18
CA ASP A 160 -45.91 -6.32 1.29
C ASP A 160 -45.29 -7.66 0.85
N LEU A 161 -43.95 -7.74 0.72
CA LEU A 161 -43.27 -8.98 0.37
C LEU A 161 -43.57 -10.09 1.38
N GLU A 162 -44.06 -11.23 0.88
CA GLU A 162 -44.42 -12.36 1.73
C GLU A 162 -43.22 -12.89 2.53
N CYS A 163 -42.02 -12.85 1.94
CA CYS A 163 -40.79 -13.28 2.59
C CYS A 163 -40.39 -12.40 3.78
N HIS A 164 -40.93 -11.18 3.92
CA HIS A 164 -40.65 -10.29 5.05
C HIS A 164 -41.75 -10.32 6.12
N ARG A 165 -42.76 -11.17 5.98
CA ARG A 165 -43.81 -11.31 6.99
C ARG A 165 -43.20 -11.82 8.30
N GLY A 166 -43.25 -10.99 9.35
CA GLY A 166 -42.63 -11.28 10.64
C GLY A 166 -41.16 -10.86 10.76
N ALA A 167 -40.70 -9.99 9.86
CA ALA A 167 -39.40 -9.33 9.91
C ALA A 167 -39.58 -7.80 10.12
N PRO A 168 -39.83 -7.33 11.37
CA PRO A 168 -40.09 -5.92 11.66
C PRO A 168 -38.95 -4.97 11.27
N ASP A 169 -37.72 -5.48 11.09
CA ASP A 169 -36.60 -4.65 10.68
C ASP A 169 -36.38 -4.63 9.16
N LYS A 170 -37.20 -5.34 8.38
CA LYS A 170 -37.16 -5.34 6.91
C LYS A 170 -38.08 -4.31 6.26
N THR A 171 -38.63 -3.37 7.03
CA THR A 171 -39.49 -2.34 6.44
C THR A 171 -38.66 -1.33 5.63
N PRO A 172 -39.16 -0.86 4.47
CA PRO A 172 -38.48 0.12 3.64
C PRO A 172 -38.03 1.37 4.42
N GLU A 173 -38.89 1.88 5.31
CA GLU A 173 -38.62 3.10 6.08
C GLU A 173 -37.43 2.92 7.03
N ARG A 174 -37.31 1.76 7.69
CA ARG A 174 -36.19 1.48 8.59
C ARG A 174 -34.89 1.33 7.82
N ARG A 175 -34.92 0.62 6.68
CA ARG A 175 -33.72 0.44 5.83
C ARG A 175 -33.22 1.77 5.27
N LEU A 176 -34.12 2.60 4.76
CA LEU A 176 -33.78 3.93 4.27
C LEU A 176 -33.29 4.85 5.40
N ALA A 177 -33.90 4.81 6.59
CA ALA A 177 -33.45 5.61 7.73
C ALA A 177 -32.02 5.25 8.18
N THR A 178 -31.67 3.96 8.22
CA THR A 178 -30.30 3.52 8.50
C THR A 178 -29.33 4.00 7.42
N LEU A 179 -29.70 3.88 6.14
CA LEU A 179 -28.88 4.34 5.01
C LEU A 179 -28.62 5.86 5.09
N GLU A 180 -29.66 6.67 5.30
CA GLU A 180 -29.50 8.12 5.47
C GLU A 180 -28.64 8.47 6.68
N SER A 181 -28.85 7.80 7.82
CA SER A 181 -28.05 8.03 9.03
C SER A 181 -26.57 7.70 8.82
N ALA A 182 -26.26 6.64 8.06
CA ALA A 182 -24.89 6.30 7.69
C ALA A 182 -24.24 7.41 6.85
N GLY A 183 -25.00 8.00 5.92
CA GLY A 183 -24.59 9.15 5.14
C GLY A 183 -24.29 10.39 5.99
N GLU A 184 -25.21 10.74 6.90
CA GLU A 184 -25.05 11.87 7.83
C GLU A 184 -23.83 11.72 8.75
N LEU A 185 -23.52 10.48 9.15
CA LEU A 185 -22.37 10.14 9.99
C LEU A 185 -21.06 9.95 9.20
N ALA A 186 -21.09 10.14 7.88
CA ALA A 186 -19.97 9.93 6.98
C ALA A 186 -19.34 8.52 7.11
N ILE A 187 -20.18 7.48 7.14
CA ILE A 187 -19.75 6.08 7.19
C ILE A 187 -19.70 5.49 5.77
N PRO A 188 -18.55 4.97 5.30
CA PRO A 188 -18.51 4.14 4.11
C PRO A 188 -19.44 2.93 4.26
N PHE A 189 -20.49 2.87 3.45
CA PHE A 189 -21.60 1.96 3.67
C PHE A 189 -21.79 1.00 2.50
N THR A 190 -21.88 -0.29 2.81
CA THR A 190 -22.26 -1.34 1.86
C THR A 190 -23.76 -1.60 1.98
N THR A 191 -24.47 -1.55 0.85
CA THR A 191 -25.90 -1.88 0.81
C THR A 191 -26.21 -2.74 -0.42
N GLY A 192 -27.48 -2.94 -0.74
CA GLY A 192 -27.84 -3.68 -1.94
C GLY A 192 -29.27 -4.17 -2.01
N ILE A 193 -29.54 -4.93 -3.07
CA ILE A 193 -30.84 -5.50 -3.41
C ILE A 193 -30.78 -7.03 -3.48
N LEU A 194 -31.92 -7.67 -3.21
CA LEU A 194 -32.11 -9.09 -3.47
C LEU A 194 -32.94 -9.28 -4.74
N VAL A 195 -32.61 -10.32 -5.51
CA VAL A 195 -33.25 -10.59 -6.81
C VAL A 195 -33.91 -11.97 -6.79
N GLY A 196 -35.23 -12.03 -7.00
CA GLY A 196 -36.02 -13.25 -7.02
C GLY A 196 -36.68 -13.63 -5.69
N ILE A 197 -36.86 -12.66 -4.77
CA ILE A 197 -37.55 -12.87 -3.49
C ILE A 197 -39.07 -12.59 -3.54
N GLY A 198 -39.58 -12.22 -4.71
CA GLY A 198 -40.98 -11.87 -4.95
C GLY A 198 -41.17 -10.42 -5.43
N GLU A 199 -40.08 -9.68 -5.53
CA GLU A 199 -40.01 -8.36 -6.16
C GLU A 199 -40.11 -8.47 -7.69
N ASN A 200 -40.59 -7.41 -8.33
CA ASN A 200 -40.57 -7.27 -9.79
C ASN A 200 -39.47 -6.30 -10.23
N ARG A 201 -39.27 -6.16 -11.54
CA ARG A 201 -38.23 -5.29 -12.11
C ARG A 201 -38.37 -3.82 -11.70
N SER A 202 -39.60 -3.29 -11.60
CA SER A 202 -39.85 -1.91 -11.14
C SER A 202 -39.42 -1.72 -9.68
N ASP A 203 -39.70 -2.70 -8.83
CA ASP A 203 -39.30 -2.66 -7.41
C ASP A 203 -37.76 -2.59 -7.27
N ARG A 204 -37.03 -3.29 -8.16
CA ARG A 204 -35.56 -3.23 -8.21
C ARG A 204 -35.06 -1.85 -8.63
N ILE A 205 -35.67 -1.26 -9.65
CA ILE A 205 -35.32 0.09 -10.12
C ILE A 205 -35.56 1.10 -9.01
N GLU A 206 -36.72 1.05 -8.34
CA GLU A 206 -37.06 1.97 -7.24
C GLU A 206 -36.04 1.88 -6.08
N ALA A 207 -35.65 0.66 -5.69
CA ALA A 207 -34.64 0.46 -4.66
C ALA A 207 -33.26 1.01 -5.07
N LEU A 208 -32.84 0.77 -6.32
CA LEU A 208 -31.58 1.29 -6.86
C LEU A 208 -31.58 2.82 -6.96
N GLU A 209 -32.69 3.43 -7.39
CA GLU A 209 -32.86 4.89 -7.44
C GLU A 209 -32.82 5.51 -6.04
N ALA A 210 -33.40 4.85 -5.04
CA ALA A 210 -33.32 5.32 -3.65
C ALA A 210 -31.89 5.27 -3.10
N ILE A 211 -31.15 4.19 -3.36
CA ILE A 211 -29.73 4.06 -3.01
C ILE A 211 -28.91 5.15 -3.71
N ALA A 212 -29.11 5.33 -5.02
CA ALA A 212 -28.46 6.37 -5.81
C ALA A 212 -28.75 7.77 -5.25
N ALA A 213 -30.00 8.07 -4.91
CA ALA A 213 -30.39 9.35 -4.34
C ALA A 213 -29.70 9.61 -2.99
N SER A 214 -29.57 8.58 -2.14
CA SER A 214 -28.85 8.69 -0.87
C SER A 214 -27.36 8.94 -1.07
N HIS A 215 -26.73 8.22 -2.01
CA HIS A 215 -25.33 8.46 -2.37
C HIS A 215 -25.14 9.87 -2.96
N LEU A 216 -26.01 10.35 -3.84
CA LEU A 216 -25.92 11.70 -4.39
C LEU A 216 -26.02 12.80 -3.32
N ARG A 217 -26.72 12.55 -2.21
CA ARG A 217 -26.78 13.48 -1.07
C ARG A 217 -25.48 13.48 -0.24
N HIS A 218 -24.93 12.30 0.05
CA HIS A 218 -23.92 12.15 1.11
C HIS A 218 -22.54 11.68 0.62
N GLY A 219 -22.50 10.95 -0.49
CA GLY A 219 -21.32 10.32 -1.11
C GLY A 219 -20.84 9.05 -0.39
N HIS A 220 -21.70 8.40 0.39
CA HIS A 220 -21.30 7.44 1.43
C HIS A 220 -21.43 5.96 1.02
N VAL A 221 -22.29 5.65 0.04
CA VAL A 221 -22.45 4.28 -0.45
C VAL A 221 -21.20 3.92 -1.25
N GLN A 222 -20.38 3.03 -0.71
CA GLN A 222 -19.16 2.58 -1.39
C GLN A 222 -19.44 1.43 -2.35
N GLU A 223 -20.41 0.58 -1.99
CA GLU A 223 -20.66 -0.69 -2.66
C GLU A 223 -22.15 -1.02 -2.64
N VAL A 224 -22.65 -1.51 -3.77
CA VAL A 224 -23.98 -2.11 -3.90
C VAL A 224 -23.86 -3.57 -4.26
N ILE A 225 -24.43 -4.43 -3.42
CA ILE A 225 -24.51 -5.87 -3.65
C ILE A 225 -25.81 -6.17 -4.41
N VAL A 226 -25.68 -6.86 -5.54
CA VAL A 226 -26.81 -7.48 -6.24
C VAL A 226 -26.70 -8.98 -6.01
N GLN A 227 -27.62 -9.54 -5.23
CA GLN A 227 -27.58 -10.95 -4.85
C GLN A 227 -28.87 -11.66 -5.29
N ASN A 228 -28.70 -12.78 -5.99
CA ASN A 228 -29.81 -13.63 -6.40
C ASN A 228 -30.32 -14.50 -5.24
N PHE A 229 -31.63 -14.76 -5.26
CA PHE A 229 -32.27 -15.76 -4.42
C PHE A 229 -32.06 -17.16 -4.99
N LEU A 230 -31.63 -18.06 -4.12
CA LEU A 230 -31.61 -19.50 -4.36
C LEU A 230 -32.46 -20.18 -3.28
N PRO A 231 -33.35 -21.13 -3.62
CA PRO A 231 -34.16 -21.86 -2.66
C PRO A 231 -33.28 -22.77 -1.80
N LYS A 232 -33.55 -22.78 -0.49
CA LYS A 232 -32.77 -23.53 0.50
C LYS A 232 -33.68 -24.36 1.38
N GLU A 233 -33.28 -25.59 1.64
CA GLU A 233 -33.98 -26.46 2.59
C GLU A 233 -34.08 -25.80 3.97
N GLY A 234 -35.19 -26.05 4.67
CA GLY A 234 -35.42 -25.49 6.01
C GLY A 234 -35.89 -24.04 6.04
N THR A 235 -36.06 -23.38 4.88
CA THR A 235 -36.66 -22.05 4.77
C THR A 235 -38.13 -22.10 4.36
N ALA A 236 -38.90 -21.04 4.63
CA ALA A 236 -40.29 -20.95 4.17
C ALA A 236 -40.39 -20.93 2.63
N MET A 237 -39.35 -20.42 1.97
CA MET A 237 -39.24 -20.31 0.51
C MET A 237 -38.48 -21.48 -0.15
N HIS A 238 -38.25 -22.60 0.55
CA HIS A 238 -37.52 -23.74 -0.03
C HIS A 238 -38.16 -24.32 -1.32
N SER A 239 -39.47 -24.11 -1.50
CA SER A 239 -40.22 -24.54 -2.69
C SER A 239 -40.41 -23.43 -3.73
N ALA A 240 -39.91 -22.21 -3.47
CA ALA A 240 -39.97 -21.11 -4.44
C ALA A 240 -38.96 -21.34 -5.57
N PRO A 241 -39.23 -20.86 -6.80
CA PRO A 241 -38.28 -20.97 -7.89
C PRO A 241 -37.01 -20.15 -7.59
N ALA A 242 -35.85 -20.68 -7.99
CA ALA A 242 -34.62 -19.91 -8.00
C ALA A 242 -34.73 -18.70 -8.93
N CYS A 243 -33.99 -17.64 -8.63
CA CYS A 243 -33.89 -16.48 -9.51
C CYS A 243 -33.35 -16.90 -10.89
N PRO A 244 -34.08 -16.62 -11.99
CA PRO A 244 -33.60 -16.88 -13.33
C PRO A 244 -32.30 -16.12 -13.64
N SER A 245 -31.39 -16.74 -14.38
CA SER A 245 -30.07 -16.15 -14.67
C SER A 245 -30.16 -14.86 -15.49
N ASP A 246 -31.07 -14.78 -16.46
CA ASP A 246 -31.32 -13.58 -17.26
C ASP A 246 -31.86 -12.42 -16.40
N VAL A 247 -32.74 -12.71 -15.44
CA VAL A 247 -33.27 -11.74 -14.47
C VAL A 247 -32.17 -11.23 -13.54
N TYR A 248 -31.24 -12.10 -13.13
CA TYR A 248 -30.09 -11.71 -12.31
C TYR A 248 -29.11 -10.80 -13.08
N LEU A 249 -28.78 -11.17 -14.32
CA LEU A 249 -27.90 -10.36 -15.17
C LEU A 249 -28.54 -9.01 -15.54
N ASP A 250 -29.86 -8.97 -15.77
CA ASP A 250 -30.63 -7.72 -15.94
C ASP A 250 -30.50 -6.83 -14.71
N ALA A 251 -30.65 -7.39 -13.50
CA ALA A 251 -30.55 -6.62 -12.26
C ALA A 251 -29.14 -6.02 -12.05
N ILE A 252 -28.07 -6.78 -12.37
CA ILE A 252 -26.70 -6.27 -12.29
C ILE A 252 -26.47 -5.15 -13.31
N ALA A 253 -26.88 -5.36 -14.57
CA ALA A 253 -26.72 -4.35 -15.61
C ALA A 253 -27.51 -3.07 -15.28
N LEU A 254 -28.74 -3.21 -14.78
CA LEU A 254 -29.55 -2.09 -14.30
C LEU A 254 -28.88 -1.34 -13.15
N ALA A 255 -28.32 -2.04 -12.18
CA ALA A 255 -27.62 -1.40 -11.07
C ALA A 255 -26.47 -0.52 -11.58
N ARG A 256 -25.62 -1.02 -12.49
CA ARG A 256 -24.55 -0.21 -13.09
C ARG A 256 -25.05 0.99 -13.89
N LEU A 257 -26.22 0.88 -14.52
CA LEU A 257 -26.81 1.94 -15.34
C LEU A 257 -27.51 3.03 -14.52
N ILE A 258 -28.04 2.68 -13.33
CA ILE A 258 -28.82 3.57 -12.47
C ILE A 258 -27.94 4.24 -11.40
N LEU A 259 -27.03 3.48 -10.81
CA LEU A 259 -26.16 3.97 -9.74
C LEU A 259 -25.13 4.96 -10.28
N PRO A 260 -24.72 5.97 -9.48
CA PRO A 260 -23.54 6.78 -9.77
C PRO A 260 -22.32 5.91 -10.11
N PRO A 261 -21.51 6.30 -11.12
CA PRO A 261 -20.44 5.47 -11.65
C PRO A 261 -19.31 5.20 -10.64
N ASP A 262 -19.19 6.02 -9.61
CA ASP A 262 -18.22 5.90 -8.51
C ASP A 262 -18.65 4.91 -7.42
N ILE A 263 -19.85 4.31 -7.50
CA ILE A 263 -20.27 3.21 -6.64
C ILE A 263 -19.76 1.88 -7.21
N HIS A 264 -19.08 1.10 -6.37
CA HIS A 264 -18.65 -0.25 -6.72
C HIS A 264 -19.86 -1.20 -6.77
N LEU A 265 -19.89 -2.09 -7.76
CA LEU A 265 -20.98 -3.05 -7.94
C LEU A 265 -20.45 -4.46 -7.70
N GLN A 266 -21.08 -5.12 -6.73
CA GLN A 266 -20.69 -6.45 -6.27
C GLN A 266 -21.76 -7.48 -6.61
N ALA A 267 -21.35 -8.66 -7.07
CA ALA A 267 -22.22 -9.83 -7.18
C ALA A 267 -21.49 -11.07 -6.60
N PRO A 268 -22.11 -11.85 -5.69
CA PRO A 268 -21.43 -12.99 -5.08
C PRO A 268 -21.07 -14.07 -6.11
N PRO A 269 -19.77 -14.43 -6.28
CA PRO A 269 -19.35 -15.37 -7.31
C PRO A 269 -19.75 -16.82 -7.01
N ASN A 270 -19.95 -17.18 -5.73
CA ASN A 270 -20.38 -18.51 -5.31
C ASN A 270 -21.85 -18.84 -5.65
N LEU A 271 -22.66 -17.82 -5.98
CA LEU A 271 -24.09 -17.98 -6.26
C LEU A 271 -24.41 -18.06 -7.76
N SER A 272 -23.37 -18.12 -8.61
CA SER A 272 -23.47 -18.41 -10.04
C SER A 272 -22.57 -19.60 -10.40
N ASP A 273 -23.06 -20.52 -11.23
CA ASP A 273 -22.26 -21.68 -11.65
C ASP A 273 -21.11 -21.27 -12.60
N ASP A 274 -21.37 -20.30 -13.49
CA ASP A 274 -20.37 -19.53 -14.22
C ASP A 274 -20.43 -18.08 -13.74
N PHE A 275 -19.49 -17.68 -12.87
CA PHE A 275 -19.43 -16.32 -12.37
C PHE A 275 -18.69 -15.36 -13.31
N GLY A 276 -18.02 -15.87 -14.37
CA GLY A 276 -17.31 -15.02 -15.32
C GLY A 276 -18.25 -14.05 -16.05
N VAL A 277 -19.47 -14.49 -16.38
CA VAL A 277 -20.51 -13.66 -17.02
C VAL A 277 -20.94 -12.46 -16.16
N LEU A 278 -20.71 -12.48 -14.85
CA LEU A 278 -21.04 -11.34 -13.98
C LEU A 278 -20.16 -10.13 -14.29
N LEU A 279 -18.89 -10.36 -14.68
CA LEU A 279 -18.05 -9.30 -15.26
C LEU A 279 -18.68 -8.76 -16.54
N ASP A 280 -19.27 -9.61 -17.37
CA ASP A 280 -19.93 -9.12 -18.57
C ASP A 280 -21.20 -8.31 -18.26
N ALA A 281 -21.77 -8.46 -17.07
CA ALA A 281 -22.95 -7.72 -16.62
C ALA A 281 -22.63 -6.35 -16.00
N GLY A 282 -21.37 -6.06 -15.66
CA GLY A 282 -20.94 -4.73 -15.20
C GLY A 282 -20.42 -4.64 -13.77
N ILE A 283 -20.22 -5.78 -13.08
CA ILE A 283 -19.56 -5.76 -11.77
C ILE A 283 -18.08 -5.38 -11.91
N ASP A 284 -17.55 -4.76 -10.88
CA ASP A 284 -16.11 -4.48 -10.72
C ASP A 284 -15.56 -5.07 -9.41
N ASP A 285 -16.40 -5.67 -8.57
CA ASP A 285 -16.00 -6.28 -7.30
C ASP A 285 -16.62 -7.68 -7.13
N TRP A 286 -15.80 -8.66 -6.74
CA TRP A 286 -16.25 -10.02 -6.40
C TRP A 286 -16.80 -10.15 -4.98
N GLY A 287 -16.62 -9.12 -4.17
CA GLY A 287 -17.03 -9.07 -2.79
C GLY A 287 -16.03 -9.67 -1.82
N GLY A 288 -16.50 -9.82 -0.59
CA GLY A 288 -15.74 -10.48 0.45
C GLY A 288 -15.65 -11.99 0.20
N VAL A 289 -14.45 -12.50 -0.06
CA VAL A 289 -14.14 -13.92 -0.29
C VAL A 289 -13.32 -14.42 0.89
N SER A 290 -13.76 -15.54 1.49
CA SER A 290 -13.05 -16.11 2.64
C SER A 290 -12.29 -17.39 2.29
N PRO A 291 -10.97 -17.44 2.55
CA PRO A 291 -10.17 -18.66 2.43
C PRO A 291 -10.26 -19.58 3.66
N VAL A 292 -10.93 -19.15 4.75
CA VAL A 292 -10.95 -19.89 6.03
C VAL A 292 -12.35 -20.36 6.39
N THR A 293 -13.32 -19.44 6.32
CA THR A 293 -14.67 -19.68 6.83
C THR A 293 -15.64 -19.89 5.68
N ALA A 294 -16.56 -20.85 5.82
CA ALA A 294 -17.63 -21.03 4.85
C ALA A 294 -18.52 -19.77 4.77
N ASP A 295 -19.26 -19.64 3.67
CA ASP A 295 -20.36 -18.68 3.60
C ASP A 295 -21.47 -19.15 4.54
N HIS A 296 -21.61 -18.55 5.72
CA HIS A 296 -22.66 -18.95 6.67
C HIS A 296 -24.06 -18.50 6.23
N VAL A 297 -24.17 -17.62 5.25
CA VAL A 297 -25.46 -17.21 4.66
C VAL A 297 -25.89 -18.22 3.58
N ASN A 298 -24.94 -18.72 2.79
CA ASN A 298 -25.16 -19.74 1.75
C ASN A 298 -24.20 -20.94 1.95
N PRO A 299 -24.34 -21.73 3.03
CA PRO A 299 -23.37 -22.78 3.38
C PRO A 299 -23.26 -23.88 2.32
N GLU A 300 -24.28 -24.06 1.49
CA GLU A 300 -24.32 -24.98 0.36
C GLU A 300 -23.54 -24.49 -0.88
N ARG A 301 -23.10 -23.23 -0.90
CA ARG A 301 -22.35 -22.59 -1.99
C ARG A 301 -21.02 -22.04 -1.46
N PRO A 302 -19.96 -22.87 -1.35
CA PRO A 302 -18.68 -22.42 -0.80
C PRO A 302 -18.03 -21.33 -1.68
N TRP A 303 -17.19 -20.50 -1.06
CA TRP A 303 -16.41 -19.49 -1.77
C TRP A 303 -15.53 -20.12 -2.85
N PRO A 304 -15.41 -19.51 -4.04
CA PRO A 304 -14.40 -19.93 -5.00
C PRO A 304 -13.00 -19.68 -4.42
N ASP A 305 -12.08 -20.57 -4.74
CA ASP A 305 -10.67 -20.38 -4.40
C ASP A 305 -10.11 -19.13 -5.08
N LEU A 306 -9.17 -18.44 -4.43
CA LEU A 306 -8.52 -17.24 -4.93
C LEU A 306 -7.83 -17.45 -6.28
N ASP A 307 -7.25 -18.63 -6.52
CA ASP A 307 -6.61 -18.96 -7.79
C ASP A 307 -7.65 -19.06 -8.92
N ARG A 308 -8.86 -19.57 -8.61
CA ARG A 308 -9.96 -19.62 -9.58
C ARG A 308 -10.50 -18.23 -9.88
N LEU A 309 -10.69 -17.39 -8.86
CA LEU A 309 -11.07 -15.98 -9.03
C LEU A 309 -10.08 -15.25 -9.92
N ARG A 310 -8.78 -15.42 -9.65
CA ARG A 310 -7.70 -14.83 -10.44
C ARG A 310 -7.75 -15.31 -11.88
N THR A 311 -7.80 -16.62 -12.09
CA THR A 311 -7.83 -17.23 -13.44
C THR A 311 -9.00 -16.71 -14.26
N VAL A 312 -10.21 -16.66 -13.70
CA VAL A 312 -11.41 -16.18 -14.42
C VAL A 312 -11.32 -14.69 -14.73
N THR A 313 -10.85 -13.89 -13.77
CA THR A 313 -10.68 -12.44 -13.93
C THR A 313 -9.66 -12.13 -15.03
N GLU A 314 -8.48 -12.75 -14.96
CA GLU A 314 -7.38 -12.52 -15.87
C GLU A 314 -7.66 -13.09 -17.27
N ALA A 315 -8.39 -14.22 -17.39
CA ALA A 315 -8.82 -14.75 -18.69
C ALA A 315 -9.69 -13.76 -19.46
N LYS A 316 -10.44 -12.90 -18.77
CA LYS A 316 -11.25 -11.82 -19.37
C LYS A 316 -10.50 -10.51 -19.61
N GLY A 317 -9.20 -10.46 -19.30
CA GLY A 317 -8.36 -9.28 -19.54
C GLY A 317 -8.32 -8.27 -18.40
N PHE A 318 -8.89 -8.62 -17.24
CA PHE A 318 -8.88 -7.80 -16.03
C PHE A 318 -7.74 -8.19 -15.08
N GLU A 319 -7.49 -7.35 -14.09
CA GLU A 319 -6.57 -7.58 -12.98
C GLU A 319 -7.35 -7.82 -11.69
N LEU A 320 -7.00 -8.88 -10.95
CA LEU A 320 -7.57 -9.10 -9.62
C LEU A 320 -6.74 -8.37 -8.56
N ALA A 321 -7.38 -7.50 -7.78
CA ALA A 321 -6.73 -6.73 -6.72
C ALA A 321 -7.44 -6.90 -5.36
N PRO A 322 -6.71 -7.18 -4.26
CA PRO A 322 -7.32 -7.20 -2.95
C PRO A 322 -7.65 -5.76 -2.51
N ARG A 323 -8.83 -5.57 -1.92
CA ARG A 323 -9.23 -4.32 -1.25
C ARG A 323 -9.40 -4.55 0.25
N LEU A 324 -9.43 -3.44 0.99
CA LEU A 324 -9.86 -3.46 2.38
C LEU A 324 -11.39 -3.57 2.45
N THR A 325 -11.93 -3.56 3.67
CA THR A 325 -13.37 -3.39 3.87
C THR A 325 -13.88 -2.00 3.47
N VAL A 326 -12.97 -1.06 3.22
CA VAL A 326 -13.22 0.26 2.67
C VAL A 326 -12.56 0.40 1.31
N HIS A 327 -13.24 1.03 0.35
CA HIS A 327 -12.72 1.24 -1.00
C HIS A 327 -11.68 2.40 -1.05
N PRO A 328 -10.75 2.40 -2.04
CA PRO A 328 -9.63 3.34 -2.11
C PRO A 328 -10.00 4.83 -2.07
N GLU A 329 -11.14 5.20 -2.62
CA GLU A 329 -11.70 6.56 -2.66
C GLU A 329 -11.95 7.08 -1.23
N PHE A 330 -12.43 6.20 -0.35
CA PHE A 330 -12.69 6.50 1.06
C PHE A 330 -11.40 6.48 1.88
N VAL A 331 -10.47 5.57 1.56
CA VAL A 331 -9.12 5.54 2.18
C VAL A 331 -8.35 6.82 1.90
N ARG A 332 -8.43 7.34 0.67
CA ARG A 332 -7.72 8.58 0.27
C ARG A 332 -8.34 9.85 0.85
N ASN A 333 -9.58 9.80 1.32
CA ASN A 333 -10.27 10.89 2.01
C ASN A 333 -10.63 10.46 3.44
N ASP A 334 -9.64 9.92 4.14
CA ASP A 334 -9.76 9.38 5.49
C ASP A 334 -10.24 10.40 6.53
N THR A 335 -9.90 11.69 6.35
CA THR A 335 -10.31 12.74 7.26
C THR A 335 -11.83 12.93 7.36
N LYS A 336 -12.55 12.70 6.24
CA LYS A 336 -14.01 12.71 6.20
C LYS A 336 -14.58 11.35 6.64
N TRP A 337 -14.05 10.27 6.07
CA TRP A 337 -14.74 8.99 6.05
C TRP A 337 -14.35 8.02 7.16
N ILE A 338 -13.15 8.17 7.72
CA ILE A 338 -12.60 7.22 8.69
C ILE A 338 -12.45 7.90 10.05
N ASP A 339 -12.94 7.24 11.09
CA ASP A 339 -12.76 7.67 12.47
C ASP A 339 -11.26 7.85 12.78
N GLU A 340 -10.91 8.91 13.51
CA GLU A 340 -9.52 9.25 13.81
C GLU A 340 -8.74 8.08 14.43
N GLY A 341 -9.39 7.28 15.29
CA GLY A 341 -8.78 6.11 15.93
C GLY A 341 -8.41 4.98 14.96
N LEU A 342 -9.02 4.95 13.77
CA LEU A 342 -8.87 3.88 12.78
C LEU A 342 -8.00 4.27 11.57
N ARG A 343 -7.73 5.55 11.35
CA ARG A 343 -6.98 6.04 10.17
C ARG A 343 -5.65 5.33 9.97
N PHE A 344 -4.89 5.14 11.04
CA PHE A 344 -3.63 4.41 10.98
C PHE A 344 -3.82 2.94 10.59
N SER A 345 -4.77 2.24 11.21
CA SER A 345 -5.03 0.82 10.94
C SER A 345 -5.44 0.59 9.48
N VAL A 346 -6.21 1.53 8.90
CA VAL A 346 -6.58 1.52 7.48
C VAL A 346 -5.34 1.80 6.61
N MET A 347 -4.61 2.90 6.87
CA MET A 347 -3.43 3.29 6.10
C MET A 347 -2.34 2.20 6.10
N ASP A 348 -2.01 1.64 7.27
CA ASP A 348 -0.94 0.65 7.42
C ASP A 348 -1.23 -0.69 6.70
N ARG A 349 -2.51 -1.00 6.50
CA ARG A 349 -2.98 -2.14 5.70
C ARG A 349 -3.18 -1.82 4.22
N SER A 350 -2.97 -0.56 3.83
CA SER A 350 -3.14 -0.09 2.46
C SER A 350 -1.80 -0.03 1.72
N ASP A 351 -1.87 -0.14 0.40
CA ASP A 351 -0.82 0.33 -0.50
C ASP A 351 -1.03 1.80 -0.89
N ALA A 352 -0.23 2.34 -1.81
CA ALA A 352 -0.23 3.75 -2.19
C ALA A 352 -1.47 4.17 -3.00
N ASP A 353 -2.18 3.19 -3.58
CA ASP A 353 -3.45 3.43 -4.26
C ASP A 353 -4.62 3.53 -3.26
N GLY A 354 -4.44 3.05 -2.03
CA GLY A 354 -5.50 2.86 -1.04
C GLY A 354 -6.17 1.48 -1.10
N LEU A 355 -5.61 0.55 -1.87
CA LEU A 355 -6.04 -0.85 -1.90
C LEU A 355 -5.39 -1.64 -0.76
N ALA A 356 -5.89 -2.84 -0.47
CA ALA A 356 -5.22 -3.70 0.49
C ALA A 356 -3.83 -4.07 -0.04
N ARG A 357 -2.86 -4.18 0.87
CA ARG A 357 -1.55 -4.73 0.52
C ARG A 357 -1.69 -6.12 -0.09
N ASP A 358 -1.00 -6.35 -1.19
CA ASP A 358 -0.98 -7.60 -1.93
C ASP A 358 0.20 -8.52 -1.55
N ASP A 359 1.02 -8.10 -0.59
CA ASP A 359 2.11 -8.92 -0.05
C ASP A 359 1.55 -10.07 0.80
N PRO A 360 2.06 -11.31 0.63
CA PRO A 360 1.63 -12.44 1.44
C PRO A 360 2.07 -12.30 2.89
N GLY A 361 1.29 -12.91 3.79
CA GLY A 361 1.58 -13.01 5.21
C GLY A 361 0.52 -12.35 6.07
N ALA A 362 0.74 -12.41 7.37
CA ALA A 362 -0.17 -11.88 8.38
C ALA A 362 0.27 -10.50 8.85
N VAL A 363 -0.68 -9.55 8.83
CA VAL A 363 -0.57 -8.29 9.55
C VAL A 363 -1.05 -8.51 10.98
N PHE A 364 -0.24 -8.16 11.97
CA PHE A 364 -0.66 -8.08 13.37
C PHE A 364 -0.39 -6.68 13.91
N VAL A 365 -1.13 -6.27 14.94
CA VAL A 365 -0.88 -4.99 15.62
C VAL A 365 0.56 -4.98 16.11
N GLN A 366 1.29 -3.92 15.79
CA GLN A 366 2.67 -3.80 16.21
C GLN A 366 2.75 -3.43 17.70
N SER A 367 3.67 -4.06 18.43
CA SER A 367 3.99 -3.68 19.82
C SER A 367 5.37 -3.04 19.86
N LEU A 368 5.52 -1.95 20.61
CA LEU A 368 6.83 -1.38 20.88
C LEU A 368 7.62 -2.30 21.81
N LYS A 369 8.87 -2.59 21.46
CA LYS A 369 9.82 -3.35 22.26
C LYS A 369 11.16 -2.61 22.31
N PRO A 370 11.96 -2.76 23.38
CA PRO A 370 13.38 -2.40 23.33
C PRO A 370 14.07 -3.19 22.21
N ALA A 371 14.98 -2.54 21.49
CA ALA A 371 15.82 -3.12 20.44
C ALA A 371 16.77 -4.14 21.06
N ALA A 372 17.20 -5.13 20.26
CA ALA A 372 18.15 -6.12 20.75
C ALA A 372 19.52 -5.46 21.04
N PRO A 373 20.25 -5.88 22.09
CA PRO A 373 21.58 -5.34 22.42
C PRO A 373 22.56 -5.41 21.24
N GLU A 374 22.46 -6.44 20.40
CA GLU A 374 23.29 -6.65 19.20
C GLU A 374 23.06 -5.59 18.10
N GLN A 375 21.93 -4.87 18.15
CA GLN A 375 21.56 -3.83 17.20
C GLN A 375 21.97 -2.43 17.68
N VAL A 376 22.39 -2.26 18.93
CA VAL A 376 22.78 -0.97 19.52
C VAL A 376 24.14 -1.12 20.21
N ASP A 377 25.21 -0.67 19.56
CA ASP A 377 26.58 -0.75 20.12
C ASP A 377 26.82 0.21 21.31
N ASP A 378 25.90 1.17 21.52
CA ASP A 378 26.15 2.35 22.37
C ASP A 378 25.31 2.42 23.67
N GLY A 379 24.67 1.33 24.09
CA GLY A 379 24.02 1.25 25.42
C GLY A 379 22.74 2.10 25.62
N VAL A 380 22.09 2.57 24.54
CA VAL A 380 20.80 3.28 24.58
C VAL A 380 19.65 2.30 24.27
N GLU A 381 18.60 2.26 25.09
CA GLU A 381 17.39 1.49 24.78
C GLU A 381 16.62 2.12 23.61
N VAL A 382 16.88 1.66 22.39
CA VAL A 382 16.13 2.05 21.19
C VAL A 382 14.80 1.31 21.16
N LEU A 383 13.66 1.98 21.06
CA LEU A 383 12.37 1.30 20.88
C LEU A 383 12.14 0.97 19.40
N GLN A 384 11.82 -0.28 19.10
CA GLN A 384 11.49 -0.78 17.77
C GLN A 384 10.17 -1.55 17.77
N ILE A 385 9.66 -1.79 16.58
CA ILE A 385 8.48 -2.63 16.35
C ILE A 385 8.85 -4.10 16.51
N GLY A 386 8.12 -4.81 17.38
CA GLY A 386 8.29 -6.25 17.54
C GLY A 386 7.90 -7.08 16.30
N PRO A 387 8.43 -8.31 16.13
CA PRO A 387 8.34 -9.08 14.88
C PRO A 387 7.00 -9.86 14.74
N ARG A 388 5.86 -9.29 15.13
CA ARG A 388 4.58 -10.03 15.07
C ARG A 388 4.09 -10.22 13.64
N SER A 389 4.36 -9.27 12.76
CA SER A 389 4.00 -9.33 11.34
C SER A 389 4.88 -10.34 10.59
N THR A 390 4.28 -11.13 9.70
CA THR A 390 4.99 -12.03 8.78
C THR A 390 5.01 -11.52 7.34
N ILE A 391 4.47 -10.33 7.09
CA ILE A 391 4.55 -9.62 5.82
C ILE A 391 5.93 -9.01 5.61
N TRP A 392 6.41 -9.07 4.37
CA TRP A 392 7.61 -8.38 3.93
C TRP A 392 7.50 -6.85 4.10
N SER A 393 8.59 -6.24 4.55
CA SER A 393 8.76 -4.78 4.54
C SER A 393 10.24 -4.49 4.33
N ALA A 394 10.56 -3.36 3.71
CA ALA A 394 11.95 -2.97 3.49
C ALA A 394 12.77 -3.00 4.80
N GLY A 395 13.93 -3.65 4.74
CA GLY A 395 14.81 -3.86 5.88
C GLY A 395 14.42 -4.98 6.84
N SER A 396 13.33 -5.74 6.61
CA SER A 396 12.97 -6.87 7.48
C SER A 396 13.66 -8.18 7.06
N ARG A 397 13.80 -9.14 7.98
CA ARG A 397 14.35 -10.49 7.70
C ARG A 397 13.41 -11.37 6.87
N ILE A 398 12.17 -10.95 6.67
CA ILE A 398 11.19 -11.71 5.90
C ILE A 398 11.63 -11.63 4.44
N SER A 399 11.65 -12.77 3.74
CA SER A 399 11.99 -12.77 2.32
C SER A 399 10.83 -12.18 1.51
N PRO A 400 11.10 -11.34 0.49
CA PRO A 400 10.04 -10.82 -0.36
C PRO A 400 9.40 -11.93 -1.20
N PRO A 401 8.12 -11.80 -1.60
CA PRO A 401 7.49 -12.72 -2.52
C PRO A 401 8.24 -12.76 -3.87
N ALA A 402 8.17 -13.90 -4.56
CA ALA A 402 8.70 -14.04 -5.92
C ALA A 402 7.64 -13.53 -6.92
N LEU A 403 7.83 -12.31 -7.42
CA LEU A 403 6.95 -11.66 -8.40
C LEU A 403 7.62 -11.51 -9.78
N VAL A 404 8.95 -11.57 -9.85
CA VAL A 404 9.74 -11.38 -11.08
C VAL A 404 10.80 -12.50 -11.18
N PRO A 405 11.03 -13.09 -12.36
CA PRO A 405 10.34 -12.84 -13.62
C PRO A 405 8.94 -13.46 -13.66
N ALA A 406 8.04 -12.83 -14.41
CA ALA A 406 6.70 -13.34 -14.68
C ALA A 406 6.32 -13.02 -16.14
N GLU A 407 5.50 -13.86 -16.76
CA GLU A 407 5.02 -13.60 -18.11
C GLU A 407 3.95 -12.51 -18.10
N GLY A 408 4.21 -11.42 -18.83
CA GLY A 408 3.33 -10.26 -18.90
C GLY A 408 2.34 -10.32 -20.04
N ARG A 409 1.13 -9.80 -19.80
CA ARG A 409 0.19 -9.45 -20.86
C ARG A 409 -0.41 -8.09 -20.56
N ALA A 410 -0.08 -7.11 -21.39
CA ALA A 410 -0.60 -5.77 -21.19
C ALA A 410 -2.06 -5.65 -21.65
N THR A 411 -2.92 -5.00 -20.86
CA THR A 411 -4.32 -4.68 -21.19
C THR A 411 -4.68 -3.25 -20.75
N GLY A 412 -5.76 -2.70 -21.30
CA GLY A 412 -6.26 -1.36 -20.94
C GLY A 412 -5.22 -0.25 -21.12
N ALA A 413 -5.27 0.78 -20.27
CA ALA A 413 -4.39 1.94 -20.34
C ALA A 413 -2.89 1.57 -20.23
N VAL A 414 -2.53 0.53 -19.47
CA VAL A 414 -1.13 0.06 -19.38
C VAL A 414 -0.64 -0.43 -20.74
N ALA A 415 -1.48 -1.12 -21.52
CA ALA A 415 -1.13 -1.55 -22.88
C ALA A 415 -0.89 -0.37 -23.82
N GLU A 416 -1.71 0.68 -23.73
CA GLU A 416 -1.55 1.90 -24.51
C GLU A 416 -0.22 2.59 -24.22
N VAL A 417 0.11 2.74 -22.93
CA VAL A 417 1.39 3.32 -22.49
C VAL A 417 2.57 2.48 -22.98
N ILE A 418 2.53 1.15 -22.79
CA ILE A 418 3.61 0.25 -23.26
C ILE A 418 3.77 0.34 -24.78
N ALA A 419 2.68 0.36 -25.54
CA ALA A 419 2.72 0.51 -27.00
C ALA A 419 3.35 1.85 -27.41
N GLY A 420 2.97 2.95 -26.73
CA GLY A 420 3.58 4.26 -26.93
C GLY A 420 5.09 4.26 -26.69
N VAL A 421 5.53 3.70 -25.56
CA VAL A 421 6.97 3.58 -25.22
C VAL A 421 7.73 2.76 -26.27
N ARG A 422 7.16 1.65 -26.76
CA ARG A 422 7.78 0.84 -27.83
C ARG A 422 7.89 1.59 -29.14
N LEU A 423 6.98 2.52 -29.42
CA LEU A 423 7.05 3.46 -30.55
C LEU A 423 7.98 4.66 -30.31
N GLY A 424 8.64 4.74 -29.16
CA GLY A 424 9.57 5.80 -28.81
C GLY A 424 8.93 7.02 -28.16
N GLN A 425 7.67 6.95 -27.74
CA GLN A 425 7.03 8.03 -26.98
C GLN A 425 7.60 8.09 -25.57
N GLU A 426 7.82 9.31 -25.09
CA GLU A 426 8.22 9.57 -23.70
C GLU A 426 6.96 9.62 -22.81
N PRO A 427 6.85 8.78 -21.76
CA PRO A 427 5.68 8.79 -20.90
C PRO A 427 5.62 10.09 -20.08
N GLY A 428 4.46 10.73 -20.06
CA GLY A 428 4.15 11.89 -19.25
C GLY A 428 3.75 11.50 -17.82
N LEU A 429 3.17 12.47 -17.10
CA LEU A 429 2.78 12.29 -15.70
C LEU A 429 1.70 11.21 -15.55
N ASP A 430 0.65 11.28 -16.36
CA ASP A 430 -0.51 10.39 -16.28
C ASP A 430 -0.16 8.97 -16.73
N GLU A 431 0.70 8.83 -17.74
CA GLU A 431 1.23 7.53 -18.17
C GLU A 431 2.07 6.88 -17.07
N ILE A 432 2.94 7.65 -16.39
CA ILE A 432 3.75 7.14 -15.27
C ILE A 432 2.84 6.71 -14.10
N VAL A 433 1.81 7.48 -13.77
CA VAL A 433 0.82 7.10 -12.74
C VAL A 433 0.10 5.81 -13.12
N THR A 434 -0.30 5.69 -14.39
CA THR A 434 -0.94 4.48 -14.93
C THR A 434 -0.06 3.24 -14.73
N LEU A 435 1.24 3.34 -15.03
CA LEU A 435 2.18 2.23 -14.85
C LEU A 435 2.34 1.83 -13.38
N PHE A 436 2.33 2.78 -12.44
CA PHE A 436 2.40 2.48 -11.00
C PHE A 436 1.16 1.73 -10.48
N GLY A 437 0.01 1.90 -11.13
CA GLY A 437 -1.24 1.22 -10.81
C GLY A 437 -1.31 -0.25 -11.28
N ALA A 438 -0.34 -0.70 -12.10
CA ALA A 438 -0.34 -2.03 -12.71
C ALA A 438 -0.25 -3.17 -11.68
N ARG A 439 -1.04 -4.22 -11.92
CA ARG A 439 -1.05 -5.48 -11.14
C ARG A 439 -1.15 -6.70 -12.06
N GLY A 440 -0.97 -7.89 -11.49
CA GLY A 440 -1.12 -9.16 -12.20
C GLY A 440 -0.35 -9.18 -13.54
N PRO A 441 -1.00 -9.55 -14.66
CA PRO A 441 -0.36 -9.60 -15.99
C PRO A 441 0.20 -8.26 -16.48
N ASN A 442 -0.40 -7.13 -16.12
CA ASN A 442 0.10 -5.81 -16.47
C ASN A 442 1.37 -5.47 -15.70
N PHE A 443 1.43 -5.80 -14.39
CA PHE A 443 2.67 -5.65 -13.61
C PHE A 443 3.84 -6.41 -14.26
N ALA A 444 3.60 -7.66 -14.64
CA ALA A 444 4.59 -8.49 -15.32
C ALA A 444 4.99 -7.89 -16.69
N ALA A 445 4.06 -7.30 -17.45
CA ALA A 445 4.38 -6.65 -18.71
C ALA A 445 5.25 -5.38 -18.53
N VAL A 446 5.01 -4.61 -17.48
CA VAL A 446 5.81 -3.41 -17.15
C VAL A 446 7.23 -3.81 -16.74
N THR A 447 7.40 -4.80 -15.87
CA THR A 447 8.73 -5.26 -15.43
C THR A 447 9.50 -5.92 -16.56
N GLN A 448 8.83 -6.69 -17.43
CA GLN A 448 9.42 -7.26 -18.64
C GLN A 448 9.92 -6.18 -19.60
N LEU A 449 9.10 -5.17 -19.91
CA LEU A 449 9.51 -4.04 -20.75
C LEU A 449 10.74 -3.34 -20.15
N ALA A 450 10.74 -3.11 -18.83
CA ALA A 450 11.89 -2.51 -18.17
C ALA A 450 13.16 -3.36 -18.28
N ASP A 451 13.06 -4.68 -18.14
CA ASP A 451 14.24 -5.54 -18.29
C ASP A 451 14.76 -5.62 -19.73
N GLU A 452 13.87 -5.60 -20.73
CA GLU A 452 14.22 -5.44 -22.15
C GLU A 452 14.99 -4.13 -22.38
N LEU A 453 14.45 -3.01 -21.88
CA LEU A 453 15.10 -1.69 -22.01
C LEU A 453 16.43 -1.61 -21.24
N ARG A 454 16.55 -2.33 -20.11
CA ARG A 454 17.82 -2.48 -19.39
C ARG A 454 18.82 -3.23 -20.24
N GLN A 455 18.43 -4.34 -20.85
CA GLN A 455 19.30 -5.12 -21.72
C GLN A 455 19.81 -4.29 -22.89
N ASP A 456 18.94 -3.51 -23.53
CA ASP A 456 19.31 -2.59 -24.62
C ASP A 456 20.32 -1.51 -24.17
N ALA A 457 20.14 -0.95 -22.97
CA ALA A 457 20.97 0.15 -22.47
C ALA A 457 22.35 -0.30 -21.96
N VAL A 458 22.41 -1.41 -21.21
CA VAL A 458 23.61 -1.77 -20.42
C VAL A 458 24.04 -3.24 -20.56
N GLY A 459 23.27 -4.07 -21.24
CA GLY A 459 23.53 -5.51 -21.39
C GLY A 459 23.42 -6.26 -20.05
N ASP A 460 24.16 -7.37 -19.94
CA ASP A 460 24.06 -8.31 -18.80
C ASP A 460 25.06 -8.05 -17.66
N THR A 461 25.88 -7.02 -17.79
CA THR A 461 26.78 -6.60 -16.71
C THR A 461 25.97 -5.94 -15.60
N VAL A 462 26.14 -6.43 -14.37
CA VAL A 462 25.65 -5.78 -13.16
C VAL A 462 26.83 -5.13 -12.47
N THR A 463 26.72 -3.84 -12.16
CA THR A 463 27.82 -3.10 -11.55
C THR A 463 27.69 -3.01 -10.03
N TRP A 464 28.81 -2.78 -9.36
CA TRP A 464 28.89 -2.45 -7.93
C TRP A 464 30.14 -1.60 -7.68
N VAL A 465 30.17 -0.82 -6.59
CA VAL A 465 31.33 0.00 -6.21
C VAL A 465 31.90 -0.48 -4.88
N HIS A 466 33.23 -0.53 -4.79
CA HIS A 466 33.90 -0.79 -3.51
C HIS A 466 33.99 0.53 -2.74
N ASN A 467 33.19 0.68 -1.69
CA ASN A 467 33.08 1.95 -0.96
C ASN A 467 32.92 1.78 0.55
N ARG A 468 33.13 2.90 1.26
CA ARG A 468 32.84 3.06 2.69
C ARG A 468 31.97 4.29 2.92
N ASN A 469 30.90 4.14 3.68
CA ASN A 469 30.10 5.25 4.18
C ASN A 469 30.76 5.82 5.45
N ILE A 470 31.07 7.12 5.46
CA ILE A 470 31.60 7.82 6.63
C ILE A 470 30.57 8.85 7.08
N ASN A 471 29.82 8.49 8.12
CA ASN A 471 28.97 9.43 8.84
C ASN A 471 29.81 10.22 9.83
N TYR A 472 30.14 11.46 9.51
CA TYR A 472 31.05 12.26 10.37
C TYR A 472 30.35 12.86 11.59
N THR A 473 29.02 12.95 11.59
CA THR A 473 28.24 13.26 12.78
C THR A 473 26.81 12.76 12.65
N ASN A 474 26.23 12.29 13.75
CA ASN A 474 24.79 12.06 13.85
C ASN A 474 24.04 13.30 14.39
N VAL A 475 24.70 14.45 14.63
CA VAL A 475 24.11 15.70 15.17
C VAL A 475 23.58 16.60 14.05
N CYS A 476 22.35 17.10 14.19
CA CYS A 476 21.58 17.74 13.14
C CYS A 476 20.57 18.72 13.75
N THR A 477 20.48 19.92 13.17
CA THR A 477 19.51 20.96 13.54
C THR A 477 18.11 20.72 12.97
N PHE A 478 17.96 19.92 11.91
CA PHE A 478 16.69 19.64 11.23
C PHE A 478 15.88 18.53 11.90
N LYS A 479 14.55 18.55 11.72
CA LYS A 479 13.59 17.65 12.38
C LYS A 479 12.81 16.77 11.39
N CYS A 480 13.51 15.98 10.59
CA CYS A 480 12.87 15.04 9.67
C CYS A 480 12.11 13.96 10.44
N LYS A 481 10.87 13.67 10.06
CA LYS A 481 10.02 12.70 10.79
C LYS A 481 10.34 11.24 10.45
N PHE A 482 11.06 10.99 9.36
CA PHE A 482 11.49 9.66 8.91
C PHE A 482 12.91 9.29 9.35
N CYS A 483 13.70 10.24 9.86
CA CYS A 483 15.14 10.04 10.10
C CYS A 483 15.41 9.63 11.56
N GLY A 484 16.19 8.57 11.75
CA GLY A 484 16.67 8.16 13.09
C GLY A 484 17.56 9.21 13.78
N PHE A 485 18.19 10.11 13.02
CA PHE A 485 19.01 11.22 13.55
C PHE A 485 18.22 12.50 13.86
N SER A 486 16.89 12.47 13.82
CA SER A 486 16.05 13.65 14.10
C SER A 486 16.15 14.14 15.55
N LYS A 487 15.77 15.40 15.83
CA LYS A 487 15.78 16.03 17.17
C LYS A 487 14.36 16.21 17.74
N GLY A 488 14.10 15.63 18.92
CA GLY A 488 12.84 15.71 19.67
C GLY A 488 12.83 14.79 20.91
N PRO A 489 11.93 14.98 21.88
CA PRO A 489 11.90 14.18 23.12
C PRO A 489 11.77 12.67 22.89
N LEU A 490 11.08 12.27 21.82
CA LEU A 490 10.95 10.88 21.37
C LEU A 490 12.14 10.38 20.53
N SER A 491 12.94 11.28 19.95
CA SER A 491 14.09 10.90 19.11
C SER A 491 15.40 10.79 19.89
N LEU A 492 15.46 11.30 21.12
CA LEU A 492 16.57 11.04 22.04
C LEU A 492 16.73 9.54 22.33
N ASN A 493 15.63 8.78 22.33
CA ASN A 493 15.66 7.32 22.48
C ASN A 493 15.96 6.58 21.17
N LEU A 494 16.04 7.27 20.02
CA LEU A 494 16.21 6.64 18.70
C LEU A 494 17.58 6.92 18.05
N ARG A 495 18.29 7.97 18.49
CA ARG A 495 19.44 8.57 17.79
C ARG A 495 20.82 7.98 18.15
N GLY A 496 20.90 7.07 19.12
CA GLY A 496 22.19 6.68 19.71
C GLY A 496 22.90 7.87 20.36
N THR A 497 24.12 7.66 20.86
CA THR A 497 24.89 8.72 21.52
C THR A 497 25.32 9.78 20.50
N PRO A 498 25.13 11.09 20.76
CA PRO A 498 25.65 12.14 19.89
C PRO A 498 27.17 12.03 19.70
N TYR A 499 27.64 12.07 18.46
CA TYR A 499 29.07 12.04 18.14
C TYR A 499 29.44 13.00 17.01
N LEU A 500 30.70 13.38 16.98
CA LEU A 500 31.35 14.15 15.92
C LEU A 500 32.75 13.56 15.72
N LEU A 501 33.02 13.04 14.54
CA LEU A 501 34.35 12.54 14.17
C LEU A 501 35.31 13.72 13.98
N THR A 502 36.55 13.55 14.41
CA THR A 502 37.61 14.51 14.09
C THR A 502 38.04 14.35 12.62
N LEU A 503 38.72 15.37 12.06
CA LEU A 503 39.28 15.27 10.71
C LEU A 503 40.29 14.11 10.58
N ASP A 504 41.04 13.83 11.65
CA ASP A 504 41.99 12.71 11.68
C ASP A 504 41.28 11.35 11.72
N ASP A 505 40.14 11.24 12.42
CA ASP A 505 39.30 10.03 12.37
C ASP A 505 38.78 9.79 10.94
N ILE A 506 38.31 10.85 10.27
CA ILE A 506 37.80 10.77 8.88
C ILE A 506 38.92 10.37 7.92
N ALA A 507 40.10 10.99 8.04
CA ALA A 507 41.28 10.66 7.25
C ALA A 507 41.74 9.21 7.48
N THR A 508 41.76 8.76 8.74
CA THR A 508 42.13 7.39 9.11
C THR A 508 41.15 6.38 8.54
N ARG A 509 39.84 6.59 8.67
CA ARG A 509 38.81 5.71 8.08
C ARG A 509 38.89 5.65 6.56
N SER A 510 39.30 6.74 5.92
CA SER A 510 39.50 6.80 4.47
C SER A 510 40.74 6.00 4.04
N ARG A 511 41.84 6.07 4.79
CA ARG A 511 43.03 5.23 4.57
C ARG A 511 42.71 3.76 4.75
N GLU A 512 42.02 3.40 5.83
CA GLU A 512 41.57 2.02 6.06
C GLU A 512 40.71 1.49 4.90
N ALA A 513 39.78 2.30 4.39
CA ALA A 513 38.96 1.92 3.24
C ALA A 513 39.83 1.68 1.98
N ALA A 514 40.78 2.56 1.71
CA ALA A 514 41.70 2.44 0.58
C ALA A 514 42.63 1.22 0.70
N ASP A 515 43.12 0.92 1.91
CA ASP A 515 43.95 -0.26 2.20
C ASP A 515 43.16 -1.56 1.96
N LEU A 516 41.84 -1.52 2.16
CA LEU A 516 40.91 -2.61 1.83
C LEU A 516 40.50 -2.62 0.34
N GLY A 517 40.98 -1.67 -0.47
CA GLY A 517 40.71 -1.61 -1.91
C GLY A 517 39.47 -0.81 -2.30
N ALA A 518 38.89 -0.02 -1.39
CA ALA A 518 37.82 0.91 -1.73
C ALA A 518 38.30 1.97 -2.74
N THR A 519 37.44 2.26 -3.71
CA THR A 519 37.68 3.31 -4.72
C THR A 519 36.88 4.58 -4.43
N GLU A 520 35.96 4.52 -3.46
CA GLU A 520 35.05 5.60 -3.11
C GLU A 520 34.87 5.69 -1.59
N VAL A 521 34.79 6.92 -1.07
CA VAL A 521 34.18 7.20 0.23
C VAL A 521 32.94 8.07 0.04
N CYS A 522 31.86 7.67 0.71
CA CYS A 522 30.62 8.43 0.76
C CYS A 522 30.57 9.24 2.06
N LEU A 523 30.57 10.57 1.96
CA LEU A 523 30.57 11.48 3.11
C LEU A 523 29.18 12.08 3.33
N GLN A 524 28.58 11.77 4.47
CA GLN A 524 27.26 12.27 4.85
C GLN A 524 27.22 12.58 6.34
N GLY A 525 26.38 13.54 6.76
CA GLY A 525 26.23 13.84 8.17
C GLY A 525 24.98 14.65 8.47
N GLY A 526 24.73 14.84 9.76
CA GLY A 526 23.77 15.85 10.19
C GLY A 526 24.34 17.26 10.03
N ILE A 527 23.44 18.24 9.96
CA ILE A 527 23.82 19.66 9.93
C ILE A 527 24.11 20.12 11.36
N HIS A 528 25.39 20.05 11.77
CA HIS A 528 25.81 20.45 13.11
C HIS A 528 25.61 21.97 13.33
N PRO A 529 25.13 22.43 14.50
CA PRO A 529 24.95 23.85 14.77
C PRO A 529 26.25 24.66 14.68
N ASP A 530 27.38 24.06 15.05
CA ASP A 530 28.68 24.75 15.15
C ASP A 530 29.49 24.78 13.83
N PHE A 531 28.98 24.22 12.72
CA PHE A 531 29.66 24.30 11.43
C PHE A 531 29.45 25.67 10.78
N ASP A 532 30.50 26.38 10.40
CA ASP A 532 30.40 27.67 9.69
C ASP A 532 30.25 27.53 8.16
N GLY A 533 30.51 26.33 7.62
CA GLY A 533 30.51 26.02 6.19
C GLY A 533 31.89 25.65 5.65
N ASN A 534 32.99 26.13 6.25
CA ASN A 534 34.35 25.70 5.88
C ASN A 534 34.62 24.27 6.34
N TYR A 535 33.95 23.79 7.39
CA TYR A 535 34.07 22.42 7.87
C TYR A 535 33.96 21.37 6.75
N TYR A 536 32.99 21.49 5.83
CA TYR A 536 32.84 20.52 4.73
C TYR A 536 34.03 20.56 3.75
N ILE A 537 34.60 21.75 3.52
CA ILE A 537 35.81 21.92 2.70
C ILE A 537 37.01 21.28 3.39
N ASP A 538 37.15 21.46 4.70
CA ASP A 538 38.24 20.88 5.48
C ASP A 538 38.12 19.35 5.57
N VAL A 539 36.91 18.81 5.66
CA VAL A 539 36.64 17.37 5.55
C VAL A 539 37.07 16.84 4.18
N ALA A 540 36.66 17.49 3.08
CA ALA A 540 37.06 17.07 1.74
C ALA A 540 38.58 17.10 1.57
N ARG A 541 39.22 18.16 2.07
CA ARG A 541 40.69 18.32 2.03
C ARG A 541 41.39 17.24 2.85
N ALA A 542 40.92 16.95 4.06
CA ALA A 542 41.51 15.92 4.91
C ALA A 542 41.47 14.53 4.25
N VAL A 543 40.37 14.19 3.58
CA VAL A 543 40.28 12.94 2.80
C VAL A 543 41.22 12.98 1.59
N SER A 544 41.21 14.07 0.82
CA SER A 544 42.05 14.20 -0.38
C SER A 544 43.55 14.22 -0.08
N GLU A 545 43.98 14.76 1.06
CA GLU A 545 45.37 14.75 1.51
C GLU A 545 45.78 13.36 2.02
N ALA A 546 44.87 12.66 2.70
CA ALA A 546 45.13 11.33 3.23
C ALA A 546 45.15 10.25 2.13
N VAL A 547 44.26 10.34 1.14
CA VAL A 547 44.13 9.38 0.03
C VAL A 547 43.79 10.12 -1.28
N PRO A 548 44.77 10.70 -2.00
CA PRO A 548 44.52 11.51 -3.20
C PRO A 548 43.75 10.79 -4.33
N GLU A 549 43.93 9.47 -4.43
CA GLU A 549 43.34 8.65 -5.50
C GLU A 549 41.84 8.35 -5.25
N ILE A 550 41.38 8.37 -3.99
CA ILE A 550 40.02 7.95 -3.65
C ILE A 550 38.97 8.91 -4.21
N HIS A 551 37.81 8.38 -4.60
CA HIS A 551 36.70 9.22 -5.06
C HIS A 551 35.89 9.74 -3.88
N ILE A 552 35.79 11.07 -3.74
CA ILE A 552 34.95 11.70 -2.73
C ILE A 552 33.56 11.92 -3.31
N HIS A 553 32.61 11.08 -2.91
CA HIS A 553 31.17 11.25 -3.13
C HIS A 553 30.58 11.84 -1.85
N GLY A 554 30.28 13.14 -1.81
CA GLY A 554 30.02 13.76 -0.51
C GLY A 554 29.13 14.99 -0.57
N PHE A 555 28.51 15.24 0.57
CA PHE A 555 27.67 16.40 0.85
C PHE A 555 26.41 16.48 -0.02
N THR A 556 25.27 16.20 0.60
CA THR A 556 23.93 16.37 0.04
C THR A 556 23.70 17.81 -0.45
N ALA A 557 22.70 17.98 -1.32
CA ALA A 557 22.18 19.29 -1.70
C ALA A 557 21.88 20.19 -0.50
N LEU A 558 21.41 19.62 0.62
CA LEU A 558 21.17 20.36 1.86
C LEU A 558 22.47 20.85 2.50
N GLU A 559 23.48 19.99 2.64
CA GLU A 559 24.76 20.33 3.25
C GLU A 559 25.50 21.43 2.46
N VAL A 560 25.57 21.32 1.13
CA VAL A 560 26.26 22.33 0.32
C VAL A 560 25.51 23.66 0.28
N THR A 561 24.18 23.64 0.28
CA THR A 561 23.35 24.86 0.33
C THR A 561 23.48 25.54 1.68
N GLU A 562 23.45 24.78 2.78
CA GLU A 562 23.69 25.31 4.12
C GLU A 562 25.12 25.86 4.27
N GLY A 563 26.13 25.15 3.75
CA GLY A 563 27.52 25.57 3.79
C GLY A 563 27.75 26.90 3.08
N ALA A 564 27.23 27.03 1.85
CA ALA A 564 27.28 28.28 1.10
C ALA A 564 26.55 29.42 1.82
N ARG A 565 25.34 29.15 2.33
CA ARG A 565 24.51 30.14 3.06
C ARG A 565 25.19 30.65 4.33
N ARG A 566 25.84 29.78 5.12
CA ARG A 566 26.50 30.18 6.38
C ARG A 566 27.75 31.03 6.17
N LEU A 567 28.39 30.89 5.00
CA LEU A 567 29.51 31.73 4.59
C LEU A 567 29.09 32.98 3.80
N ASP A 568 27.78 33.17 3.57
CA ASP A 568 27.24 34.23 2.70
C ASP A 568 27.88 34.22 1.30
N GLU A 569 28.09 33.02 0.74
CA GLU A 569 28.74 32.80 -0.54
C GLU A 569 27.74 32.26 -1.59
N PRO A 570 27.84 32.68 -2.87
CA PRO A 570 27.11 32.03 -3.96
C PRO A 570 27.43 30.53 -4.05
N LEU A 571 26.40 29.70 -4.27
CA LEU A 571 26.54 28.25 -4.27
C LEU A 571 27.53 27.73 -5.32
N ASP A 572 27.63 28.38 -6.49
CA ASP A 572 28.57 27.99 -7.54
C ASP A 572 30.04 28.21 -7.13
N SER A 573 30.33 29.33 -6.47
CA SER A 573 31.66 29.62 -5.93
C SER A 573 32.03 28.63 -4.82
N TYR A 574 31.08 28.37 -3.91
CA TYR A 574 31.26 27.41 -2.83
C TYR A 574 31.53 25.98 -3.34
N LEU A 575 30.77 25.52 -4.35
CA LEU A 575 30.97 24.22 -4.98
C LEU A 575 32.30 24.11 -5.75
N ARG A 576 32.79 25.20 -6.36
CA ARG A 576 34.14 25.24 -6.94
C ARG A 576 35.21 25.06 -5.88
N ARG A 577 35.08 25.72 -4.72
CA ARG A 577 36.01 25.54 -3.58
C ARG A 577 36.00 24.10 -3.04
N LEU A 578 34.82 23.48 -2.94
CA LEU A 578 34.70 22.07 -2.56
C LEU A 578 35.38 21.15 -3.58
N LYS A 579 35.17 21.42 -4.88
CA LYS A 579 35.83 20.68 -5.97
C LYS A 579 37.35 20.82 -5.91
N ASP A 580 37.86 22.02 -5.68
CA ASP A 580 39.30 22.29 -5.51
C ASP A 580 39.87 21.59 -4.27
N ALA A 581 39.06 21.39 -3.23
CA ALA A 581 39.43 20.63 -2.03
C ALA A 581 39.35 19.10 -2.22
N GLY A 582 38.90 18.61 -3.37
CA GLY A 582 38.89 17.18 -3.72
C GLY A 582 37.51 16.56 -3.92
N LEU A 583 36.40 17.30 -3.73
CA LEU A 583 35.07 16.78 -3.99
C LEU A 583 34.89 16.43 -5.48
N LYS A 584 34.44 15.21 -5.79
CA LYS A 584 34.27 14.76 -7.18
C LYS A 584 32.80 14.64 -7.60
N THR A 585 31.90 14.29 -6.68
CA THR A 585 30.46 14.14 -6.95
C THR A 585 29.61 14.39 -5.71
N LEU A 586 28.33 14.74 -5.91
CA LEU A 586 27.36 14.88 -4.82
C LEU A 586 26.41 13.68 -4.75
N PRO A 587 26.03 13.21 -3.55
CA PRO A 587 24.88 12.34 -3.36
C PRO A 587 23.56 13.10 -3.53
N GLY A 588 22.60 12.45 -4.15
CA GLY A 588 21.22 12.90 -4.37
C GLY A 588 20.31 12.72 -3.17
N THR A 589 20.86 12.33 -2.02
CA THR A 589 20.16 12.34 -0.73
C THR A 589 19.72 13.76 -0.36
N ALA A 590 18.81 13.90 0.62
CA ALA A 590 18.02 15.11 0.89
C ALA A 590 16.93 15.42 -0.16
N ALA A 591 16.88 14.68 -1.27
CA ALA A 591 15.73 14.65 -2.17
C ALA A 591 14.52 14.09 -1.44
N GLU A 592 14.63 12.94 -0.76
CA GLU A 592 13.52 12.20 -0.14
C GLU A 592 12.37 11.97 -1.15
N ILE A 593 11.48 12.94 -1.30
CA ILE A 593 10.64 13.08 -2.47
C ILE A 593 10.62 14.55 -2.89
N LEU A 594 10.58 14.77 -4.21
CA LEU A 594 10.54 16.09 -4.81
C LEU A 594 9.07 16.40 -5.09
N ASP A 595 8.31 16.58 -4.01
CA ASP A 595 6.91 17.00 -3.99
C ASP A 595 6.65 17.75 -2.68
N ASP A 596 6.42 19.06 -2.75
CA ASP A 596 6.38 19.92 -1.56
C ASP A 596 5.17 19.64 -0.65
N GLU A 597 4.08 19.08 -1.17
CA GLU A 597 2.94 18.64 -0.35
C GLU A 597 3.39 17.54 0.62
N ILE A 598 4.17 16.58 0.13
CA ILE A 598 4.73 15.52 0.97
C ILE A 598 5.86 16.05 1.86
N ARG A 599 6.75 16.90 1.34
CA ARG A 599 7.85 17.46 2.15
C ARG A 599 7.32 18.22 3.37
N ALA A 600 6.21 18.93 3.24
CA ALA A 600 5.54 19.58 4.38
C ALA A 600 5.14 18.58 5.48
N ILE A 601 4.83 17.33 5.12
CA ILE A 601 4.52 16.26 6.07
C ILE A 601 5.80 15.69 6.68
N ILE A 602 6.80 15.34 5.87
CA ILE A 602 7.91 14.47 6.30
C ILE A 602 9.19 15.23 6.70
N CYS A 603 9.44 16.42 6.14
CA CYS A 603 10.65 17.22 6.36
C CYS A 603 10.44 18.73 6.06
N SER A 604 9.43 19.35 6.68
CA SER A 604 9.04 20.75 6.45
C SER A 604 10.17 21.78 6.54
N ASP A 605 11.19 21.49 7.35
CA ASP A 605 12.23 22.46 7.67
C ASP A 605 13.45 22.35 6.71
N LYS A 606 13.51 21.32 5.84
CA LYS A 606 14.59 21.14 4.86
C LYS A 606 14.41 22.09 3.66
N ILE A 607 15.42 22.13 2.78
CA ILE A 607 15.32 22.78 1.46
C ILE A 607 14.07 22.33 0.70
N THR A 608 13.49 23.21 -0.12
CA THR A 608 12.35 22.95 -1.00
C THR A 608 12.73 22.06 -2.19
N THR A 609 11.73 21.61 -2.96
CA THR A 609 11.98 20.90 -4.22
C THR A 609 12.84 21.74 -5.18
N GLU A 610 12.53 23.02 -5.36
CA GLU A 610 13.27 23.89 -6.28
C GLU A 610 14.70 24.14 -5.81
N GLU A 611 14.91 24.37 -4.51
CA GLU A 611 16.27 24.52 -3.96
C GLU A 611 17.12 23.26 -4.16
N TRP A 612 16.52 22.06 -4.06
CA TRP A 612 17.23 20.82 -4.36
C TRP A 612 17.61 20.74 -5.85
N LEU A 613 16.67 21.05 -6.75
CA LEU A 613 16.93 21.06 -8.20
C LEU A 613 18.03 22.08 -8.56
N GLU A 614 17.98 23.27 -7.97
CA GLU A 614 18.96 24.34 -8.19
C GLU A 614 20.35 23.96 -7.67
N ALA A 615 20.44 23.28 -6.53
CA ALA A 615 21.73 22.80 -6.03
C ALA A 615 22.40 21.82 -7.00
N HIS A 616 21.63 20.88 -7.56
CA HIS A 616 22.15 19.93 -8.55
C HIS A 616 22.42 20.60 -9.90
N ARG A 617 21.57 21.52 -10.35
CA ARG A 617 21.80 22.35 -11.55
C ARG A 617 23.13 23.10 -11.44
N THR A 618 23.37 23.74 -10.30
CA THR A 618 24.60 24.47 -10.02
C THR A 618 25.81 23.54 -9.95
N ALA A 619 25.70 22.40 -9.28
CA ALA A 619 26.76 21.39 -9.24
C ALA A 619 27.16 20.92 -10.64
N HIS A 620 26.18 20.64 -11.51
CA HIS A 620 26.43 20.23 -12.88
C HIS A 620 27.11 21.34 -13.70
N SER A 621 26.73 22.61 -13.50
CA SER A 621 27.33 23.75 -14.23
C SER A 621 28.81 24.00 -13.87
N VAL A 622 29.24 23.63 -12.67
CA VAL A 622 30.66 23.68 -12.24
C VAL A 622 31.42 22.38 -12.56
N GLY A 623 30.76 21.43 -13.24
CA GLY A 623 31.32 20.18 -13.73
C GLY A 623 31.40 19.06 -12.71
N LEU A 624 30.66 19.14 -11.61
CA LEU A 624 30.42 18.00 -10.71
C LEU A 624 29.30 17.13 -11.30
N ARG A 625 29.29 15.85 -10.94
CA ARG A 625 28.19 14.93 -11.24
C ARG A 625 27.47 14.55 -9.96
N SER A 626 26.27 13.98 -10.08
CA SER A 626 25.51 13.53 -8.93
C SER A 626 24.61 12.35 -9.25
N ASN A 627 23.91 11.81 -8.25
CA ASN A 627 22.85 10.83 -8.45
C ASN A 627 21.48 11.39 -8.01
N ILE A 628 20.42 10.63 -8.27
CA ILE A 628 19.06 10.93 -7.81
C ILE A 628 18.66 9.86 -6.79
N THR A 629 18.11 10.27 -5.66
CA THR A 629 17.52 9.34 -4.69
C THR A 629 16.03 9.60 -4.52
N ILE A 630 15.25 8.56 -4.27
CA ILE A 630 13.85 8.68 -3.84
C ILE A 630 13.57 7.79 -2.63
N MET A 631 13.11 8.38 -1.54
CA MET A 631 12.45 7.67 -0.44
C MET A 631 10.96 7.54 -0.77
N PHE A 632 10.44 6.32 -0.74
CA PHE A 632 9.05 6.06 -1.13
C PHE A 632 8.38 4.99 -0.27
N GLY A 633 7.05 5.03 -0.21
CA GLY A 633 6.23 4.05 0.50
C GLY A 633 5.87 4.47 1.92
N SER A 634 6.02 5.75 2.26
CA SER A 634 5.65 6.31 3.56
C SER A 634 4.20 6.84 3.52
N VAL A 635 4.00 8.09 3.12
CA VAL A 635 2.71 8.79 3.01
C VAL A 635 2.36 9.15 1.57
N GLU A 636 3.23 8.83 0.62
CA GLU A 636 3.11 9.27 -0.77
C GLU A 636 2.16 8.39 -1.58
N ARG A 637 1.63 8.98 -2.66
CA ARG A 637 0.78 8.36 -3.67
C ARG A 637 1.55 8.28 -5.00
N PRO A 638 1.11 7.45 -5.95
CA PRO A 638 1.77 7.33 -7.26
C PRO A 638 2.00 8.65 -7.99
N ILE A 639 1.08 9.61 -7.86
CA ILE A 639 1.24 10.95 -8.46
C ILE A 639 2.47 11.71 -7.95
N HIS A 640 2.81 11.57 -6.66
CA HIS A 640 3.99 12.24 -6.09
C HIS A 640 5.28 11.57 -6.58
N TRP A 641 5.27 10.24 -6.75
CA TRP A 641 6.39 9.51 -7.35
C TRP A 641 6.61 9.92 -8.81
N ALA A 642 5.52 10.01 -9.57
CA ALA A 642 5.55 10.44 -10.96
C ALA A 642 6.10 11.86 -11.11
N ARG A 643 5.66 12.82 -10.26
CA ARG A 643 6.20 14.19 -10.22
C ARG A 643 7.71 14.20 -9.94
N HIS A 644 8.19 13.39 -9.00
CA HIS A 644 9.62 13.28 -8.72
C HIS A 644 10.39 12.83 -9.98
N ILE A 645 9.94 11.75 -10.63
CA ILE A 645 10.58 11.21 -11.84
C ILE A 645 10.59 12.22 -12.99
N VAL A 646 9.48 12.92 -13.22
CA VAL A 646 9.41 13.94 -14.29
C VAL A 646 10.37 15.10 -14.01
N ARG A 647 10.42 15.62 -12.77
CA ARG A 647 11.28 16.74 -12.39
C ARG A 647 12.77 16.43 -12.59
N THR A 648 13.21 15.24 -12.17
CA THR A 648 14.61 14.82 -12.31
C THR A 648 14.95 14.46 -13.75
N ARG A 649 14.00 13.91 -14.52
CA ARG A 649 14.15 13.72 -15.97
C ARG A 649 14.39 15.03 -16.69
N ASP A 650 13.58 16.04 -16.37
CA ASP A 650 13.66 17.35 -17.02
C ASP A 650 14.98 18.05 -16.68
N LEU A 651 15.42 17.98 -15.42
CA LEU A 651 16.74 18.48 -15.03
C LEU A 651 17.89 17.69 -15.69
N GLN A 652 17.73 16.38 -15.89
CA GLN A 652 18.71 15.58 -16.62
C GLN A 652 18.81 16.01 -18.09
N LYS A 653 17.69 16.32 -18.75
CA LYS A 653 17.71 16.86 -20.13
C LYS A 653 18.40 18.22 -20.20
N GLU A 654 18.25 19.03 -19.16
CA GLU A 654 18.90 20.34 -19.07
C GLU A 654 20.42 20.21 -18.89
N THR A 655 20.87 19.33 -18.00
CA THR A 655 22.24 19.37 -17.46
C THR A 655 23.10 18.15 -17.80
N GLY A 656 22.48 16.99 -18.06
CA GLY A 656 23.14 15.71 -18.30
C GLY A 656 24.02 15.22 -17.14
N GLY A 657 23.87 15.78 -15.93
CA GLY A 657 24.81 15.60 -14.83
C GLY A 657 24.53 14.42 -13.89
N PHE A 658 23.34 13.83 -13.96
CA PHE A 658 23.00 12.65 -13.16
C PHE A 658 23.61 11.36 -13.73
N THR A 659 24.14 10.52 -12.85
CA THR A 659 24.80 9.25 -13.22
C THR A 659 23.92 8.02 -12.99
N GLU A 660 23.03 8.07 -11.99
CA GLU A 660 22.19 6.94 -11.58
C GLU A 660 20.93 7.42 -10.85
N PHE A 661 19.94 6.52 -10.79
CA PHE A 661 18.74 6.65 -9.96
C PHE A 661 18.76 5.57 -8.87
N VAL A 662 18.48 5.97 -7.62
CA VAL A 662 18.56 5.13 -6.44
C VAL A 662 17.21 5.11 -5.69
N PRO A 663 16.38 4.07 -5.91
CA PRO A 663 15.19 3.81 -5.11
C PRO A 663 15.54 3.38 -3.68
N LEU A 664 14.95 4.07 -2.71
CA LEU A 664 15.14 3.81 -1.27
C LEU A 664 13.79 3.54 -0.60
N PRO A 665 13.28 2.29 -0.58
CA PRO A 665 12.02 2.00 0.08
C PRO A 665 12.09 2.36 1.57
N PHE A 666 11.00 2.94 2.09
CA PHE A 666 10.91 3.44 3.46
C PHE A 666 11.05 2.30 4.49
N VAL A 667 12.02 2.42 5.39
CA VAL A 667 12.25 1.51 6.52
C VAL A 667 11.61 2.13 7.75
N HIS A 668 10.56 1.52 8.28
CA HIS A 668 9.64 2.17 9.21
C HIS A 668 9.96 1.95 10.70
N MET A 669 10.72 0.89 11.02
CA MET A 669 10.78 0.27 12.35
C MET A 669 11.16 1.21 13.50
N ALA A 670 12.06 2.16 13.25
CA ALA A 670 12.55 3.13 14.23
C ALA A 670 12.24 4.59 13.86
N THR A 671 11.25 4.83 12.99
CA THR A 671 10.96 6.18 12.49
C THR A 671 9.92 6.91 13.33
N PRO A 672 10.14 8.18 13.73
CA PRO A 672 9.13 8.96 14.46
C PRO A 672 7.76 9.00 13.75
N LEU A 673 7.74 9.06 12.43
CA LEU A 673 6.52 9.13 11.62
C LEU A 673 5.66 7.87 11.78
N TYR A 674 6.26 6.68 11.69
CA TYR A 674 5.52 5.43 11.87
C TYR A 674 5.17 5.17 13.34
N LEU A 675 6.09 5.45 14.26
CA LEU A 675 5.85 5.28 15.70
C LEU A 675 4.70 6.18 16.21
N GLN A 676 4.52 7.34 15.58
CA GLN A 676 3.37 8.24 15.80
C GLN A 676 2.11 7.83 15.03
N LYS A 677 2.13 6.68 14.34
CA LYS A 677 1.01 6.17 13.54
C LYS A 677 0.61 7.09 12.36
N LYS A 678 1.59 7.74 11.72
CA LYS A 678 1.40 8.73 10.65
C LYS A 678 2.02 8.35 9.30
N ALA A 679 2.45 7.11 9.13
CA ALA A 679 2.89 6.58 7.84
C ALA A 679 2.56 5.10 7.70
N ARG A 680 2.56 4.61 6.45
CA ARG A 680 2.60 3.18 6.16
C ARG A 680 3.93 2.58 6.63
N ARG A 681 3.96 1.26 6.78
CA ARG A 681 5.16 0.47 7.10
C ARG A 681 6.20 0.37 5.97
N GLY A 682 6.07 1.17 4.91
CA GLY A 682 6.85 1.05 3.69
C GLY A 682 6.01 0.55 2.50
N PRO A 683 6.60 0.52 1.31
CA PRO A 683 5.91 0.11 0.09
C PRO A 683 5.58 -1.39 0.11
N THR A 684 4.67 -1.84 -0.74
CA THR A 684 4.55 -3.27 -1.07
C THR A 684 5.73 -3.72 -1.92
N PHE A 685 5.97 -5.02 -2.02
CA PHE A 685 7.04 -5.53 -2.88
C PHE A 685 6.72 -5.26 -4.35
N ARG A 686 5.44 -5.31 -4.76
CA ARG A 686 4.97 -4.88 -6.08
C ARG A 686 5.36 -3.43 -6.37
N GLU A 687 5.02 -2.50 -5.47
CA GLU A 687 5.38 -1.08 -5.58
C GLU A 687 6.90 -0.88 -5.67
N THR A 688 7.66 -1.69 -4.93
CA THR A 688 9.12 -1.66 -4.95
C THR A 688 9.66 -2.05 -6.31
N MET A 689 9.16 -3.11 -6.94
CA MET A 689 9.57 -3.50 -8.29
C MET A 689 9.16 -2.47 -9.34
N LEU A 690 7.95 -1.90 -9.24
CA LEU A 690 7.51 -0.83 -10.14
C LEU A 690 8.37 0.44 -10.01
N MET A 691 8.83 0.78 -8.80
CA MET A 691 9.76 1.89 -8.60
C MET A 691 11.15 1.66 -9.20
N HIS A 692 11.54 0.42 -9.53
CA HIS A 692 12.75 0.16 -10.33
C HIS A 692 12.45 0.13 -11.83
N ALA A 693 11.33 -0.48 -12.22
CA ALA A 693 10.92 -0.65 -13.62
C ALA A 693 10.56 0.66 -14.31
N ILE A 694 9.78 1.51 -13.63
CA ILE A 694 9.23 2.73 -14.25
C ILE A 694 10.31 3.78 -14.52
N PRO A 695 11.29 4.04 -13.62
CA PRO A 695 12.43 4.88 -13.96
C PRO A 695 13.24 4.39 -15.16
N ARG A 696 13.39 3.07 -15.35
CA ARG A 696 14.04 2.51 -16.55
C ARG A 696 13.31 2.92 -17.82
N ILE A 697 11.99 2.88 -17.78
CA ILE A 697 11.12 3.30 -18.87
C ILE A 697 11.20 4.82 -19.06
N ALA A 698 11.07 5.59 -17.98
CA ALA A 698 10.92 7.04 -18.01
C ALA A 698 12.23 7.79 -18.32
N TYR A 699 13.38 7.25 -17.93
CA TYR A 699 14.71 7.83 -18.18
C TYR A 699 15.44 7.23 -19.37
N ARG A 700 14.76 6.46 -20.23
CA ARG A 700 15.36 5.79 -21.39
C ARG A 700 16.22 6.77 -22.21
N GLY A 701 17.51 6.45 -22.36
CA GLY A 701 18.47 7.27 -23.11
C GLY A 701 18.96 8.53 -22.39
N LEU A 702 18.59 8.74 -21.13
CA LEU A 702 18.99 9.88 -20.30
C LEU A 702 19.77 9.45 -19.06
N ILE A 703 19.34 8.39 -18.38
CA ILE A 703 19.98 7.83 -17.18
C ILE A 703 19.95 6.30 -17.31
N ASP A 704 21.12 5.72 -17.57
CA ASP A 704 21.22 4.30 -17.84
C ASP A 704 21.33 3.44 -16.59
N ASN A 705 21.64 4.03 -15.43
CA ASN A 705 21.93 3.27 -14.22
C ASN A 705 20.83 3.38 -13.17
N ILE A 706 20.34 2.23 -12.73
CA ILE A 706 19.35 2.10 -11.68
C ILE A 706 19.88 1.12 -10.64
N GLN A 707 20.02 1.61 -9.42
CA GLN A 707 20.59 0.87 -8.31
C GLN A 707 19.53 0.05 -7.56
N ALA A 708 19.85 -1.19 -7.20
CA ALA A 708 19.08 -2.03 -6.31
C ALA A 708 19.73 -2.05 -4.91
N SER A 709 19.16 -1.29 -3.97
CA SER A 709 19.69 -1.15 -2.61
C SER A 709 19.55 -2.44 -1.78
N TRP A 710 20.55 -3.32 -1.82
CA TRP A 710 20.54 -4.62 -1.13
C TRP A 710 20.36 -4.51 0.38
N VAL A 711 20.82 -3.43 1.01
CA VAL A 711 20.61 -3.15 2.46
C VAL A 711 19.13 -2.98 2.84
N LYS A 712 18.25 -2.74 1.87
CA LYS A 712 16.80 -2.58 2.08
C LYS A 712 16.00 -3.75 1.52
N LEU A 713 16.47 -4.33 0.41
CA LEU A 713 15.76 -5.38 -0.32
C LEU A 713 16.18 -6.80 0.09
N GLY A 714 17.37 -6.94 0.66
CA GLY A 714 18.06 -8.22 0.79
C GLY A 714 18.46 -8.82 -0.57
N ALA A 715 19.22 -9.91 -0.56
CA ALA A 715 19.69 -10.55 -1.79
C ALA A 715 18.56 -11.02 -2.72
N HIS A 716 17.47 -11.58 -2.16
CA HIS A 716 16.33 -12.04 -2.95
C HIS A 716 15.59 -10.89 -3.64
N GLY A 717 15.35 -9.78 -2.92
CA GLY A 717 14.70 -8.60 -3.49
C GLY A 717 15.57 -7.91 -4.54
N SER A 718 16.88 -7.75 -4.28
CA SER A 718 17.82 -7.20 -5.26
C SER A 718 17.89 -8.02 -6.54
N ARG A 719 17.89 -9.36 -6.43
CA ARG A 719 17.87 -10.23 -7.62
C ARG A 719 16.65 -9.98 -8.50
N GLN A 720 15.47 -9.86 -7.90
CA GLN A 720 14.24 -9.55 -8.65
C GLN A 720 14.26 -8.14 -9.24
N ALA A 721 14.80 -7.14 -8.52
CA ALA A 721 14.95 -5.78 -9.04
C ALA A 721 15.88 -5.74 -10.27
N LEU A 722 16.95 -6.54 -10.30
CA LEU A 722 17.82 -6.68 -11.47
C LEU A 722 17.08 -7.23 -12.69
N GLN A 723 16.08 -8.08 -12.49
CA GLN A 723 15.21 -8.61 -13.54
C GLN A 723 14.00 -7.70 -13.83
N ALA A 724 13.93 -6.51 -13.21
CA ALA A 724 12.86 -5.52 -13.36
C ALA A 724 13.42 -4.14 -13.76
N GLY A 725 14.58 -4.09 -14.41
CA GLY A 725 15.16 -2.86 -14.97
C GLY A 725 16.38 -2.28 -14.24
N ALA A 726 16.72 -2.79 -13.05
CA ALA A 726 17.94 -2.40 -12.33
C ALA A 726 19.20 -3.06 -12.93
N ASN A 727 20.35 -2.40 -12.77
CA ASN A 727 21.64 -2.88 -13.29
C ASN A 727 22.83 -2.62 -12.37
N ASP A 728 22.60 -2.03 -11.19
CA ASP A 728 23.66 -1.72 -10.23
C ASP A 728 23.27 -2.19 -8.83
N LEU A 729 24.24 -2.68 -8.05
CA LEU A 729 24.03 -3.15 -6.67
C LEU A 729 24.50 -2.11 -5.63
N GLY A 730 25.03 -0.97 -6.05
CA GLY A 730 25.56 0.04 -5.15
C GLY A 730 26.88 -0.39 -4.51
N GLY A 731 27.05 0.00 -3.25
CA GLY A 731 28.29 -0.14 -2.49
C GLY A 731 28.44 -1.44 -1.70
N THR A 732 29.68 -1.84 -1.43
CA THR A 732 30.06 -2.82 -0.38
C THR A 732 29.79 -2.28 1.03
N LEU A 733 29.77 -0.95 1.18
CA LEU A 733 29.46 -0.14 2.36
C LEU A 733 30.41 -0.24 3.55
N MET A 734 31.16 -1.34 3.74
CA MET A 734 32.16 -1.64 4.80
C MET A 734 31.69 -1.48 6.27
N ASP A 735 30.75 -0.58 6.57
CA ASP A 735 30.13 -0.25 7.86
C ASP A 735 28.78 0.52 7.65
N GLU A 736 27.68 -0.15 7.24
CA GLU A 736 26.39 0.54 7.02
C GLU A 736 25.62 0.85 8.32
N ASN A 737 25.64 2.13 8.73
CA ASN A 737 25.08 2.58 10.00
C ASN A 737 23.67 3.19 9.92
N ILE A 738 23.25 3.74 8.77
CA ILE A 738 21.99 4.51 8.65
C ILE A 738 20.79 3.57 8.58
N SER A 739 20.86 2.56 7.71
CA SER A 739 19.77 1.58 7.57
C SER A 739 19.59 0.76 8.85
N ARG A 740 20.69 0.42 9.54
CA ARG A 740 20.67 -0.20 10.87
C ARG A 740 20.01 0.69 11.92
N ALA A 741 20.34 1.98 11.96
CA ALA A 741 19.71 2.94 12.88
C ALA A 741 18.20 3.07 12.63
N ALA A 742 17.74 2.88 11.38
CA ALA A 742 16.31 2.80 11.05
C ALA A 742 15.65 1.45 11.41
N GLY A 743 16.44 0.45 11.82
CA GLY A 743 16.00 -0.90 12.24
C GLY A 743 16.08 -1.97 11.14
N ALA A 744 16.87 -1.76 10.08
CA ALA A 744 17.08 -2.80 9.06
C ALA A 744 17.93 -3.96 9.61
N ASP A 745 17.56 -5.18 9.23
CA ASP A 745 18.20 -6.43 9.65
C ASP A 745 19.18 -7.01 8.60
N HIS A 746 19.28 -6.41 7.42
CA HIS A 746 20.23 -6.85 6.39
C HIS A 746 21.66 -6.39 6.74
N GLY A 747 22.67 -7.15 6.28
CA GLY A 747 24.08 -7.06 6.73
C GLY A 747 24.76 -5.69 6.67
N GLN A 748 25.91 -5.57 7.33
CA GLN A 748 26.67 -4.31 7.48
C GLN A 748 27.68 -4.05 6.35
N GLY A 749 27.92 -5.06 5.52
CA GLY A 749 28.72 -5.00 4.31
C GLY A 749 28.46 -6.23 3.43
N MET A 750 28.80 -6.11 2.15
CA MET A 750 28.87 -7.23 1.20
C MET A 750 30.26 -7.27 0.61
N GLU A 751 30.82 -8.46 0.51
CA GLU A 751 32.08 -8.72 -0.18
C GLU A 751 31.84 -8.89 -1.69
N PRO A 752 32.87 -8.72 -2.54
CA PRO A 752 32.76 -8.94 -3.98
C PRO A 752 32.17 -10.31 -4.36
N THR A 753 32.48 -11.36 -3.58
CA THR A 753 31.94 -12.71 -3.76
C THR A 753 30.42 -12.77 -3.53
N ASP A 754 29.90 -12.01 -2.57
CA ASP A 754 28.46 -11.96 -2.27
C ASP A 754 27.69 -11.39 -3.46
N PHE A 755 28.23 -10.35 -4.11
CA PHE A 755 27.63 -9.81 -5.33
C PHE A 755 27.65 -10.80 -6.49
N ALA A 756 28.74 -11.56 -6.66
CA ALA A 756 28.81 -12.61 -7.67
C ALA A 756 27.76 -13.72 -7.43
N GLU A 757 27.59 -14.16 -6.19
CA GLU A 757 26.57 -15.14 -5.79
C GLU A 757 25.14 -14.62 -5.94
N LEU A 758 24.92 -13.32 -5.71
CA LEU A 758 23.61 -12.68 -5.88
C LEU A 758 23.15 -12.74 -7.34
N VAL A 759 24.05 -12.46 -8.29
CA VAL A 759 23.75 -12.36 -9.73
C VAL A 759 23.87 -13.67 -10.50
N ALA A 760 24.67 -14.64 -10.03
CA ALA A 760 24.90 -15.90 -10.74
C ALA A 760 23.60 -16.66 -11.10
N PRO A 761 22.58 -16.76 -10.23
CA PRO A 761 21.33 -17.46 -10.55
C PRO A 761 20.50 -16.84 -11.67
N ILE A 762 20.73 -15.57 -12.02
CA ILE A 762 20.06 -14.87 -13.12
C ILE A 762 20.93 -14.78 -14.38
N GLY A 763 22.06 -15.49 -14.41
CA GLY A 763 22.95 -15.57 -15.57
C GLY A 763 23.70 -14.28 -15.88
N ARG A 764 23.85 -13.38 -14.91
CA ARG A 764 24.56 -12.09 -15.08
C ARG A 764 25.92 -12.10 -14.38
N THR A 765 26.77 -11.12 -14.71
CA THR A 765 28.12 -10.99 -14.13
C THR A 765 28.25 -9.70 -13.35
N ALA A 766 28.72 -9.80 -12.11
CA ALA A 766 29.02 -8.66 -11.25
C ALA A 766 30.39 -8.07 -11.61
N VAL A 767 30.48 -6.76 -11.82
CA VAL A 767 31.72 -6.05 -12.18
C VAL A 767 31.88 -4.80 -11.34
N GLN A 768 33.08 -4.61 -10.79
CA GLN A 768 33.41 -3.39 -10.05
C GLN A 768 33.45 -2.18 -11.01
N ARG A 769 32.77 -1.10 -10.62
CA ARG A 769 32.79 0.20 -11.30
C ARG A 769 33.45 1.27 -10.43
N THR A 770 33.82 2.37 -11.07
CA THR A 770 34.06 3.65 -10.39
C THR A 770 32.72 4.35 -10.09
N THR A 771 32.75 5.40 -9.27
CA THR A 771 31.56 6.23 -8.96
C THR A 771 30.90 6.81 -10.22
N LEU A 772 31.70 7.11 -11.25
CA LEU A 772 31.23 7.62 -12.54
C LEU A 772 31.00 6.51 -13.57
N TYR A 773 30.78 5.27 -13.12
CA TYR A 773 30.43 4.12 -13.97
C TYR A 773 31.50 3.69 -14.99
N GLY A 774 32.77 4.07 -14.78
CA GLY A 774 33.90 3.48 -15.48
C GLY A 774 34.15 2.06 -14.99
N ARG A 775 34.43 1.11 -15.89
CA ARG A 775 34.70 -0.30 -15.52
C ARG A 775 36.16 -0.46 -15.10
N LEU A 776 36.39 -1.14 -13.97
CA LEU A 776 37.73 -1.54 -13.54
C LEU A 776 38.04 -2.93 -14.13
N ALA A 777 39.25 -3.13 -14.67
CA ALA A 777 39.68 -4.42 -15.19
C ALA A 777 39.77 -5.44 -14.03
N GLY A 778 39.27 -6.67 -14.28
CA GLY A 778 38.86 -7.64 -13.26
C GLY A 778 39.84 -7.91 -12.12
N VAL A 779 39.27 -8.03 -10.92
CA VAL A 779 39.80 -8.82 -9.81
C VAL A 779 39.07 -10.16 -9.82
#